data_AF-A0A7J7Q7T7-F1
#
_entry.id   AF-A0A7J7Q7T7-F1
#
_cell.length_a   1.000
_cell.length_b   1.000
_cell.length_c   1.000
_cell.angle_alpha   90.00
_cell.angle_beta   90.00
_cell.angle_gamma   90.00
#
_symmetry.space_group_name_H-M   'P 1'
#
loop_
_entity.id
_entity.type
_entity.pdbx_description
1 polymer ?
#
loop_
_entity_poly.entity_id
_entity_poly.type
_entity_poly.pdbx_seq_one_letter_code
_entity_poly.pdbx_strand_id
1 'polypeptide(L)'
;MEAPLGMLLGLSVVMLAVLAPWAAAQGGLQLAVSSIVPQMQTTYSWTVSITPDKQSISVPVGTNMGWAQVKYTVSCSRTRNQELTYVLSGTLAVQETAGQTLLLQEPVVTVNPPSRAPVTLNSSDVNCPSLTLPANGQLSCAFSAAYTGNQPMPGTVTASISTTDGSSTAIAANVPYNFAGADSVGVGQTAAITNWFEQGANVIQPYGVSGTQPPPGLVLEEGRDFEYIAFFGNVPASQCGQQWQALSSASVTPTVEGLTQAGSASTAAQQAISSVAITLVNCGTSGSDTVDFSDITNGGGTPTVPGTPPAASPSPAPTVIASQAPAGVEFAQAGSTLCGGGACAPGQRCFDGWNCCATQVEICGGVCCDNNRVCLLSQCVAQGSIPCGSAVCQGGQTCNSGVCCSADRVVCGSACCEQGQQCINGQCAATGSTACGGSVCDPTQTCATGICCPAGQVNCGGKCCGGGNTCLQGQFCVPLGSTVCGATVCQSPQQCAGGAVCCDPGASFCAGTCCPSGNTCSQNQCLQPGQSICGGSVCSQGQTCQGGVVCCDASATFCNNGCCASGNVCINNVCAPLGSTACGTTLCPVNQFCGDPQTGTCCQNQNQVGCFNTCCNTPQQVCNQFTRQCVDRINTACTGGQTWCPGANQCCSAGLVCAVGACVAGSTLPGDPRPVFGRRLLVSHAEQY
;
A
#
# COMPACT_ATOMS: atom_id res chain seq x y z
N MET A 1 54.29 14.08 32.99
CA MET A 1 53.98 12.66 32.77
C MET A 1 52.75 12.64 31.89
N GLU A 2 53.00 12.63 30.58
CA GLU A 2 51.97 12.66 29.55
C GLU A 2 51.83 11.26 28.94
N ALA A 3 50.59 10.81 28.77
CA ALA A 3 50.20 9.91 27.70
C ALA A 3 48.72 10.19 27.37
N PRO A 4 48.31 10.16 26.08
CA PRO A 4 47.26 11.03 25.56
C PRO A 4 45.96 10.32 25.19
N LEU A 5 44.99 11.18 24.86
CA LEU A 5 43.61 10.93 24.45
C LEU A 5 43.42 9.77 23.46
N GLY A 6 42.44 8.92 23.78
CA GLY A 6 41.89 7.91 22.88
C GLY A 6 41.11 8.55 21.73
N MET A 7 41.53 8.18 20.52
CA MET A 7 40.93 8.47 19.23
C MET A 7 39.56 7.77 19.14
N LEU A 8 38.48 8.55 18.99
CA LEU A 8 37.16 8.04 18.60
C LEU A 8 37.22 7.63 17.12
N LEU A 9 37.46 6.33 16.89
CA LEU A 9 37.21 5.69 15.61
C LEU A 9 35.69 5.68 15.37
N GLY A 10 35.27 6.21 14.22
CA GLY A 10 33.91 6.03 13.72
C GLY A 10 33.60 4.54 13.62
N LEU A 11 32.44 4.13 14.16
CA LEU A 11 31.90 2.80 13.95
C LEU A 11 31.53 2.65 12.46
N SER A 12 32.46 2.15 11.66
CA SER A 12 32.12 1.41 10.46
C SER A 12 31.41 0.14 10.90
N VAL A 13 30.13 0.00 10.57
CA VAL A 13 29.38 -1.24 10.80
C VAL A 13 30.12 -2.36 10.07
N VAL A 14 30.74 -3.27 10.84
CA VAL A 14 31.28 -4.52 10.33
C VAL A 14 30.08 -5.35 9.87
N MET A 15 29.77 -5.29 8.57
CA MET A 15 28.88 -6.27 7.95
C MET A 15 29.45 -7.66 8.25
N LEU A 16 28.66 -8.52 8.89
CA LEU A 16 29.00 -9.92 9.12
C LEU A 16 29.18 -10.60 7.75
N ALA A 17 30.42 -10.71 7.27
CA ALA A 17 30.75 -11.61 6.19
C ALA A 17 30.60 -13.05 6.71
N VAL A 18 29.45 -13.68 6.45
CA VAL A 18 29.26 -15.10 6.73
C VAL A 18 30.17 -15.88 5.79
N LEU A 19 31.30 -16.39 6.30
CA LEU A 19 32.16 -17.31 5.56
C LEU A 19 31.43 -18.66 5.49
N ALA A 20 30.84 -18.96 4.34
CA ALA A 20 30.29 -20.28 4.09
C ALA A 20 31.41 -21.33 4.01
N PRO A 21 31.22 -22.54 4.55
CA PRO A 21 32.21 -23.61 4.45
C PRO A 21 32.40 -24.01 2.98
N TRP A 22 33.65 -24.30 2.60
CA TRP A 22 33.97 -24.85 1.29
C TRP A 22 33.26 -26.20 1.10
N ALA A 23 32.44 -26.31 0.07
CA ALA A 23 31.86 -27.58 -0.32
C ALA A 23 32.92 -28.38 -1.12
N ALA A 24 33.33 -29.52 -0.59
CA ALA A 24 34.23 -30.42 -1.30
C ALA A 24 33.46 -31.12 -2.44
N ALA A 25 33.93 -30.96 -3.68
CA ALA A 25 33.37 -31.68 -4.82
C ALA A 25 34.28 -32.82 -5.29
N GLN A 26 33.69 -33.78 -5.99
CA GLN A 26 34.44 -34.83 -6.69
C GLN A 26 35.27 -34.19 -7.80
N GLY A 27 36.57 -34.53 -7.89
CA GLY A 27 37.49 -33.99 -8.90
C GLY A 27 38.39 -32.84 -8.44
N GLY A 28 38.43 -32.52 -7.14
CA GLY A 28 39.37 -31.53 -6.58
C GLY A 28 38.97 -30.08 -6.79
N LEU A 29 37.76 -29.80 -7.29
CA LEU A 29 37.21 -28.46 -7.37
C LEU A 29 36.44 -28.12 -6.09
N GLN A 30 36.65 -26.93 -5.53
CA GLN A 30 35.90 -26.42 -4.39
C GLN A 30 35.26 -25.08 -4.74
N LEU A 31 34.03 -24.86 -4.29
CA LEU A 31 33.27 -23.64 -4.54
C LEU A 31 32.67 -23.12 -3.24
N ALA A 32 32.83 -21.82 -2.98
CA ALA A 32 32.21 -21.12 -1.88
C ALA A 32 31.58 -19.81 -2.36
N VAL A 33 30.39 -19.47 -1.84
CA VAL A 33 29.83 -18.12 -1.98
C VAL A 33 30.26 -17.32 -0.76
N SER A 34 30.83 -16.15 -0.99
CA SER A 34 31.35 -15.23 0.02
C SER A 34 30.74 -13.84 -0.16
N SER A 35 30.66 -13.09 0.95
CA SER A 35 30.34 -11.64 0.94
C SER A 35 29.01 -11.28 0.26
N ILE A 36 27.91 -11.95 0.63
CA ILE A 36 26.58 -11.55 0.14
C ILE A 36 26.19 -10.22 0.79
N VAL A 37 25.99 -9.19 -0.04
CA VAL A 37 25.56 -7.85 0.39
C VAL A 37 24.18 -7.56 -0.20
N PRO A 38 23.10 -7.70 0.59
CA PRO A 38 21.78 -7.23 0.20
C PRO A 38 21.71 -5.71 0.34
N GLN A 39 21.36 -5.01 -0.75
CA GLN A 39 21.21 -3.57 -0.78
C GLN A 39 19.81 -3.17 -1.26
N MET A 40 19.27 -2.12 -0.65
CA MET A 40 18.01 -1.50 -1.07
C MET A 40 18.32 -0.18 -1.77
N GLN A 41 18.02 -0.12 -3.05
CA GLN A 41 18.17 1.08 -3.87
C GLN A 41 16.82 1.72 -4.07
N THR A 42 16.72 2.99 -3.67
CA THR A 42 15.55 3.81 -3.99
C THR A 42 15.94 4.73 -5.13
N THR A 43 15.35 4.54 -6.30
CA THR A 43 15.57 5.44 -7.43
C THR A 43 14.72 6.69 -7.21
N TYR A 44 15.38 7.86 -7.21
CA TYR A 44 14.69 9.14 -7.13
C TYR A 44 14.72 9.80 -8.50
N SER A 45 13.56 10.27 -8.97
CA SER A 45 13.53 11.26 -10.04
C SER A 45 13.56 12.63 -9.39
N TRP A 46 14.52 13.45 -9.79
CA TRP A 46 14.48 14.86 -9.45
C TRP A 46 13.64 15.58 -10.49
N THR A 47 13.13 16.74 -10.12
CA THR A 47 12.62 17.75 -11.04
C THR A 47 13.14 19.08 -10.53
N VAL A 48 13.91 19.77 -11.37
CA VAL A 48 14.36 21.14 -11.11
C VAL A 48 13.41 22.09 -11.82
N SER A 49 13.03 23.17 -11.15
CA SER A 49 12.21 24.24 -11.71
C SER A 49 12.82 25.58 -11.33
N ILE A 50 12.71 26.55 -12.24
CA ILE A 50 13.21 27.91 -12.04
C ILE A 50 12.02 28.84 -12.26
N THR A 51 11.69 29.63 -11.25
CA THR A 51 10.59 30.60 -11.30
C THR A 51 11.14 31.99 -11.07
N PRO A 52 10.97 32.94 -12.00
CA PRO A 52 11.36 34.32 -11.78
C PRO A 52 10.29 35.05 -10.95
N ASP A 53 10.72 36.03 -10.14
CA ASP A 53 9.83 36.87 -9.34
C ASP A 53 8.95 37.78 -10.21
N LYS A 54 9.40 38.05 -11.44
CA LYS A 54 8.72 38.89 -12.42
C LYS A 54 8.78 38.24 -13.79
N GLN A 55 7.66 38.29 -14.52
CA GLN A 55 7.60 37.85 -15.91
C GLN A 55 8.13 38.91 -16.88
N SER A 56 8.14 40.18 -16.47
CA SER A 56 8.77 41.26 -17.23
C SER A 56 9.34 42.35 -16.34
N ILE A 57 10.41 43.00 -16.80
CA ILE A 57 11.04 44.13 -16.11
C ILE A 57 11.24 45.29 -17.08
N SER A 58 10.86 46.48 -16.66
CA SER A 58 11.18 47.72 -17.36
C SER A 58 12.39 48.38 -16.71
N VAL A 59 13.47 48.56 -17.46
CA VAL A 59 14.73 49.13 -16.94
C VAL A 59 14.93 50.52 -17.54
N PRO A 60 14.89 51.59 -16.72
CA PRO A 60 15.22 52.92 -17.19
C PRO A 60 16.72 53.01 -17.49
N VAL A 61 17.07 53.39 -18.72
CA VAL A 61 18.47 53.56 -19.13
C VAL A 61 18.82 55.05 -19.12
N GLY A 62 19.52 55.50 -18.09
CA GLY A 62 20.08 56.87 -18.05
C GLY A 62 21.26 57.05 -19.01
N THR A 63 21.86 58.25 -19.04
CA THR A 63 23.04 58.55 -19.87
C THR A 63 24.27 57.72 -19.52
N ASN A 64 24.31 57.15 -18.31
CA ASN A 64 25.34 56.22 -17.87
C ASN A 64 24.67 54.94 -17.35
N MET A 65 24.66 53.90 -18.20
CA MET A 65 24.41 52.47 -17.92
C MET A 65 23.19 52.12 -17.05
N GLY A 66 22.21 51.44 -17.64
CA GLY A 66 21.10 50.82 -16.89
C GLY A 66 21.55 49.55 -16.18
N TRP A 67 21.07 49.33 -14.95
CA TRP A 67 21.22 48.08 -14.22
C TRP A 67 19.86 47.41 -14.06
N ALA A 68 19.82 46.09 -14.25
CA ALA A 68 18.64 45.26 -14.06
C ALA A 68 18.92 44.22 -12.98
N GLN A 69 17.93 44.00 -12.10
CA GLN A 69 17.94 42.90 -11.14
C GLN A 69 16.72 42.01 -11.40
N VAL A 70 16.95 40.71 -11.52
CA VAL A 70 15.90 39.69 -11.60
C VAL A 70 16.15 38.73 -10.44
N LYS A 71 15.12 38.50 -9.62
CA LYS A 71 15.18 37.48 -8.56
C LYS A 71 14.64 36.17 -9.13
N TYR A 72 15.41 35.11 -9.00
CA TYR A 72 14.99 33.76 -9.38
C TYR A 72 14.90 32.89 -8.13
N THR A 73 13.84 32.08 -8.09
CA THR A 73 13.69 30.99 -7.12
C THR A 73 13.89 29.68 -7.86
N VAL A 74 14.87 28.89 -7.43
CA VAL A 74 15.11 27.54 -7.94
C VAL A 74 14.58 26.56 -6.93
N SER A 75 13.58 25.79 -7.35
CA SER A 75 12.96 24.76 -6.53
C SER A 75 13.35 23.39 -7.09
N CYS A 76 13.96 22.58 -6.24
CA CYS A 76 14.29 21.19 -6.53
C CYS A 76 13.31 20.29 -5.78
N SER A 77 12.41 19.61 -6.51
CA SER A 77 11.54 18.59 -5.92
C SER A 77 12.08 17.20 -6.22
N ARG A 78 12.03 16.33 -5.22
CA ARG A 78 12.37 14.92 -5.37
C ARG A 78 11.09 14.12 -5.45
N THR A 79 10.81 13.51 -6.59
CA THR A 79 9.72 12.54 -6.68
C THR A 79 10.31 11.16 -6.40
N ARG A 80 9.84 10.53 -5.33
CA ARG A 80 10.15 9.12 -5.08
C ARG A 80 9.47 8.29 -6.16
N ASN A 81 10.24 7.74 -7.09
CA ASN A 81 9.72 6.69 -7.94
C ASN A 81 9.41 5.51 -7.01
N GLN A 82 8.16 5.04 -7.00
CA GLN A 82 7.69 4.04 -6.04
C GLN A 82 8.31 2.64 -6.25
N GLU A 83 9.11 2.46 -7.30
CA GLU A 83 9.79 1.21 -7.57
C GLU A 83 11.06 1.10 -6.73
N LEU A 84 10.99 0.24 -5.72
CA LEU A 84 12.14 -0.18 -4.93
C LEU A 84 12.91 -1.23 -5.73
N THR A 85 14.21 -1.01 -5.91
CA THR A 85 15.12 -1.96 -6.54
C THR A 85 15.98 -2.59 -5.45
N TYR A 86 15.95 -3.91 -5.34
CA TYR A 86 16.76 -4.68 -4.40
C TYR A 86 17.93 -5.28 -5.16
N VAL A 87 19.16 -4.93 -4.77
CA VAL A 87 20.38 -5.44 -5.40
C VAL A 87 21.01 -6.46 -4.47
N LEU A 88 21.25 -7.66 -4.97
CA LEU A 88 21.98 -8.72 -4.30
C LEU A 88 23.33 -8.90 -4.99
N SER A 89 24.40 -8.50 -4.31
CA SER A 89 25.77 -8.70 -4.82
C SER A 89 26.54 -9.68 -3.95
N GLY A 90 27.51 -10.37 -4.54
CA GLY A 90 28.39 -11.28 -3.81
C GLY A 90 29.58 -11.76 -4.63
N THR A 91 30.45 -12.55 -4.01
CA THR A 91 31.65 -13.10 -4.64
C THR A 91 31.69 -14.63 -4.55
N LEU A 92 31.94 -15.30 -5.66
CA LEU A 92 32.19 -16.74 -5.74
C LEU A 92 33.70 -16.98 -5.65
N ALA A 93 34.14 -17.79 -4.71
CA ALA A 93 35.51 -18.28 -4.63
C ALA A 93 35.56 -19.71 -5.17
N VAL A 94 36.34 -19.92 -6.23
CA VAL A 94 36.60 -21.23 -6.83
C VAL A 94 38.04 -21.61 -6.52
N GLN A 95 38.29 -22.82 -6.01
CA GLN A 95 39.63 -23.31 -5.70
C GLN A 95 39.86 -24.69 -6.33
N GLU A 96 41.05 -24.88 -6.88
CA GLU A 96 41.54 -26.16 -7.40
C GLU A 96 42.44 -26.82 -6.35
N THR A 97 42.27 -28.12 -6.12
CA THR A 97 42.99 -28.89 -5.09
C THR A 97 43.64 -30.16 -5.63
N ALA A 98 43.47 -30.49 -6.91
CA ALA A 98 44.07 -31.67 -7.55
C ALA A 98 45.44 -31.37 -8.21
N GLY A 99 45.88 -30.11 -8.23
CA GLY A 99 47.13 -29.67 -8.84
C GLY A 99 47.09 -29.61 -10.37
N GLN A 100 45.89 -29.50 -10.97
CA GLN A 100 45.72 -29.41 -12.42
C GLN A 100 45.23 -28.02 -12.85
N THR A 101 45.61 -27.59 -14.06
CA THR A 101 45.01 -26.39 -14.67
C THR A 101 43.67 -26.80 -15.30
N LEU A 102 42.59 -26.14 -14.89
CA LEU A 102 41.23 -26.46 -15.33
C LEU A 102 40.65 -25.31 -16.15
N LEU A 103 39.93 -25.66 -17.22
CA LEU A 103 39.12 -24.71 -17.98
C LEU A 103 37.66 -24.82 -17.51
N LEU A 104 37.15 -23.76 -16.92
CA LEU A 104 35.83 -23.69 -16.31
C LEU A 104 34.78 -23.23 -17.33
N GLN A 105 33.56 -23.71 -17.17
CA GLN A 105 32.38 -23.09 -17.78
C GLN A 105 31.96 -21.85 -16.98
N GLU A 106 31.12 -21.00 -17.57
CA GLU A 106 30.56 -19.86 -16.85
C GLU A 106 29.78 -20.33 -15.60
N PRO A 107 29.95 -19.70 -14.44
CA PRO A 107 29.27 -20.13 -13.23
C PRO A 107 27.77 -19.89 -13.35
N VAL A 108 26.99 -20.87 -12.93
CA VAL A 108 25.54 -20.74 -12.85
C VAL A 108 25.18 -20.35 -11.42
N VAL A 109 24.65 -19.15 -11.24
CA VAL A 109 24.17 -18.64 -9.94
C VAL A 109 22.66 -18.64 -9.95
N THR A 110 22.06 -19.32 -8.97
CA THR A 110 20.61 -19.39 -8.80
C THR A 110 20.23 -18.82 -7.44
N VAL A 111 19.32 -17.86 -7.45
CA VAL A 111 18.73 -17.25 -6.26
C VAL A 111 17.39 -17.93 -5.98
N ASN A 112 17.24 -18.51 -4.79
CA ASN A 112 16.08 -19.29 -4.36
C ASN A 112 15.29 -18.54 -3.28
N PRO A 113 14.35 -17.65 -3.67
CA PRO A 113 13.39 -17.09 -2.73
C PRO A 113 12.34 -18.14 -2.33
N PRO A 114 11.88 -18.22 -1.06
CA PRO A 114 10.94 -19.24 -0.61
C PRO A 114 9.52 -19.10 -1.21
N SER A 115 9.18 -17.91 -1.72
CA SER A 115 7.84 -17.58 -2.20
C SER A 115 7.74 -17.39 -3.72
N ARG A 116 8.82 -17.63 -4.48
CA ARG A 116 8.86 -17.50 -5.95
C ARG A 116 9.69 -18.62 -6.57
N ALA A 117 9.53 -18.84 -7.87
CA ALA A 117 10.39 -19.75 -8.61
C ALA A 117 11.86 -19.29 -8.49
N PRO A 118 12.82 -20.24 -8.41
CA PRO A 118 14.24 -19.93 -8.48
C PRO A 118 14.57 -19.09 -9.71
N VAL A 119 15.40 -18.07 -9.54
CA VAL A 119 15.89 -17.21 -10.63
C VAL A 119 17.35 -17.53 -10.86
N THR A 120 17.67 -18.04 -12.04
CA THR A 120 19.05 -18.20 -12.50
C THR A 120 19.52 -16.89 -13.13
N LEU A 121 20.65 -16.38 -12.68
CA LEU A 121 21.25 -15.16 -13.20
C LEU A 121 21.75 -15.38 -14.63
N ASN A 122 21.67 -14.34 -15.47
CA ASN A 122 22.26 -14.42 -16.80
C ASN A 122 23.78 -14.42 -16.68
N SER A 123 24.48 -14.93 -17.70
CA SER A 123 25.94 -14.90 -17.70
C SER A 123 26.53 -13.49 -17.62
N SER A 124 25.81 -12.47 -18.12
CA SER A 124 26.20 -11.06 -17.98
C SER A 124 26.24 -10.56 -16.54
N ASP A 125 25.54 -11.22 -15.64
CA ASP A 125 25.37 -10.83 -14.25
C ASP A 125 26.46 -11.45 -13.35
N VAL A 126 27.31 -12.32 -13.91
CA VAL A 126 28.41 -13.02 -13.26
C VAL A 126 29.72 -12.68 -13.98
N ASN A 127 30.57 -11.88 -13.35
CA ASN A 127 31.85 -11.46 -13.92
C ASN A 127 33.01 -12.25 -13.30
N CYS A 128 33.63 -13.12 -14.11
CA CYS A 128 34.87 -13.80 -13.76
C CYS A 128 36.05 -13.17 -14.55
N PRO A 129 37.16 -12.80 -13.88
CA PRO A 129 38.32 -12.20 -14.57
C PRO A 129 39.04 -13.20 -15.50
N SER A 130 38.85 -14.50 -15.29
CA SER A 130 39.36 -15.58 -16.12
C SER A 130 38.48 -16.82 -15.93
N LEU A 131 38.30 -17.65 -16.96
CA LEU A 131 37.71 -18.99 -16.85
C LEU A 131 38.79 -20.10 -16.78
N THR A 132 40.06 -19.72 -16.80
CA THR A 132 41.19 -20.63 -16.58
C THR A 132 41.60 -20.57 -15.12
N LEU A 133 41.49 -21.70 -14.42
CA LEU A 133 41.90 -21.86 -13.03
C LEU A 133 43.27 -22.56 -13.00
N PRO A 134 44.35 -21.89 -12.54
CA PRO A 134 45.66 -22.51 -12.48
C PRO A 134 45.72 -23.62 -11.44
N ALA A 135 46.69 -24.54 -11.57
CA ALA A 135 46.93 -25.62 -10.61
C ALA A 135 47.14 -25.06 -9.19
N ASN A 136 46.38 -25.58 -8.22
CA ASN A 136 46.29 -25.09 -6.84
C ASN A 136 45.90 -23.60 -6.72
N GLY A 137 45.29 -23.04 -7.75
CA GLY A 137 44.88 -21.65 -7.84
C GLY A 137 43.52 -21.37 -7.23
N GLN A 138 43.25 -20.09 -6.99
CA GLN A 138 41.95 -19.59 -6.60
C GLN A 138 41.49 -18.51 -7.60
N LEU A 139 40.22 -18.56 -7.97
CA LEU A 139 39.55 -17.57 -8.81
C LEU A 139 38.41 -16.94 -8.01
N SER A 140 38.26 -15.62 -8.12
CA SER A 140 37.12 -14.90 -7.55
C SER A 140 36.26 -14.34 -8.68
N CYS A 141 34.98 -14.70 -8.71
CA CYS A 141 33.99 -14.14 -9.62
C CYS A 141 33.00 -13.28 -8.85
N ALA A 142 32.68 -12.09 -9.33
CA ALA A 142 31.64 -11.26 -8.75
C ALA A 142 30.29 -11.56 -9.42
N PHE A 143 29.19 -11.49 -8.68
CA PHE A 143 27.84 -11.50 -9.25
C PHE A 143 27.00 -10.37 -8.68
N SER A 144 26.03 -9.89 -9.47
CA SER A 144 25.07 -8.88 -9.06
C SER A 144 23.71 -9.15 -9.68
N ALA A 145 22.65 -9.14 -8.88
CA ALA A 145 21.28 -9.34 -9.34
C ALA A 145 20.38 -8.22 -8.82
N ALA A 146 19.63 -7.59 -9.72
CA ALA A 146 18.66 -6.55 -9.36
C ALA A 146 17.22 -7.08 -9.46
N TYR A 147 16.41 -6.78 -8.45
CA TYR A 147 14.99 -7.14 -8.37
C TYR A 147 14.15 -5.88 -8.21
N THR A 148 13.23 -5.62 -9.14
CA THR A 148 12.23 -4.56 -8.99
C THR A 148 10.92 -5.11 -8.42
N GLY A 149 10.28 -4.37 -7.52
CA GLY A 149 8.96 -4.69 -6.96
C GLY A 149 8.96 -4.86 -5.44
N ASN A 150 8.05 -5.70 -4.92
CA ASN A 150 7.93 -5.93 -3.47
C ASN A 150 9.19 -6.57 -2.88
N GLN A 151 9.54 -6.19 -1.65
CA GLN A 151 10.69 -6.72 -0.91
C GLN A 151 10.78 -8.25 -1.02
N PRO A 152 11.87 -8.80 -1.57
CA PRO A 152 12.08 -10.24 -1.61
C PRO A 152 12.14 -10.78 -0.17
N MET A 153 11.40 -11.86 0.10
CA MET A 153 11.53 -12.60 1.35
C MET A 153 12.95 -13.17 1.48
N PRO A 154 13.46 -13.37 2.71
CA PRO A 154 14.76 -14.02 2.93
C PRO A 154 14.83 -15.36 2.20
N GLY A 155 15.93 -15.63 1.51
CA GLY A 155 16.10 -16.83 0.69
C GLY A 155 17.52 -17.37 0.74
N THR A 156 17.88 -18.22 -0.21
CA THR A 156 19.25 -18.76 -0.34
C THR A 156 19.82 -18.52 -1.73
N VAL A 157 21.12 -18.29 -1.81
CA VAL A 157 21.88 -18.31 -3.06
C VAL A 157 22.61 -19.64 -3.17
N THR A 158 22.51 -20.23 -4.36
CA THR A 158 23.24 -21.42 -4.76
C THR A 158 24.06 -21.10 -5.99
N ALA A 159 25.31 -21.57 -6.04
CA ALA A 159 26.14 -21.44 -7.22
C ALA A 159 26.69 -22.82 -7.60
N SER A 160 26.80 -23.08 -8.89
CA SER A 160 27.45 -24.27 -9.43
C SER A 160 28.41 -23.89 -10.54
N ILE A 161 29.54 -24.59 -10.59
CA ILE A 161 30.53 -24.43 -11.65
C ILE A 161 31.04 -25.80 -12.08
N SER A 162 31.19 -25.98 -13.39
CA SER A 162 31.65 -27.21 -14.02
C SER A 162 32.90 -26.94 -14.86
N THR A 163 33.73 -27.95 -15.04
CA THR A 163 34.78 -27.91 -16.06
C THR A 163 34.17 -28.04 -17.45
N THR A 164 34.87 -27.53 -18.46
CA THR A 164 34.36 -27.47 -19.85
C THR A 164 34.09 -28.86 -20.44
N ASP A 165 34.86 -29.85 -20.01
CA ASP A 165 34.73 -31.27 -20.36
C ASP A 165 33.67 -32.02 -19.52
N GLY A 166 33.05 -31.36 -18.53
CA GLY A 166 32.06 -31.95 -17.62
C GLY A 166 32.64 -32.95 -16.61
N SER A 167 33.96 -33.07 -16.50
CA SER A 167 34.62 -34.06 -15.62
C SER A 167 34.50 -33.74 -14.13
N SER A 168 34.37 -32.46 -13.78
CA SER A 168 34.22 -32.01 -12.39
C SER A 168 33.11 -30.96 -12.28
N THR A 169 32.28 -31.06 -11.24
CA THR A 169 31.25 -30.06 -10.92
C THR A 169 31.26 -29.78 -9.44
N ALA A 170 31.40 -28.51 -9.06
CA ALA A 170 31.30 -28.06 -7.68
C ALA A 170 30.02 -27.26 -7.48
N ILE A 171 29.34 -27.52 -6.36
CA ILE A 171 28.11 -26.83 -5.96
C ILE A 171 28.37 -26.21 -4.59
N ALA A 172 28.21 -24.90 -4.48
CA ALA A 172 28.37 -24.20 -3.21
C ALA A 172 27.20 -24.53 -2.27
N ALA A 173 27.48 -24.52 -0.97
CA ALA A 173 26.42 -24.61 0.04
C ALA A 173 25.41 -23.45 -0.11
N ASN A 174 24.15 -23.70 0.25
CA ASN A 174 23.10 -22.69 0.26
C ASN A 174 23.49 -21.57 1.23
N VAL A 175 23.77 -20.38 0.72
CA VAL A 175 24.09 -19.23 1.57
C VAL A 175 22.85 -18.37 1.76
N PRO A 176 22.37 -18.16 2.99
CA PRO A 176 21.19 -17.36 3.24
C PRO A 176 21.44 -15.89 2.93
N TYR A 177 20.45 -15.21 2.36
CA TYR A 177 20.43 -13.76 2.21
C TYR A 177 19.15 -13.19 2.84
N ASN A 178 19.24 -11.99 3.40
CA ASN A 178 18.10 -11.31 4.00
C ASN A 178 18.18 -9.80 3.74
N PHE A 179 17.14 -9.24 3.11
CA PHE A 179 17.02 -7.79 2.88
C PHE A 179 16.48 -7.02 4.10
N ALA A 180 16.14 -7.70 5.20
CA ALA A 180 15.69 -7.05 6.43
C ALA A 180 16.86 -6.28 7.08
N GLY A 181 16.73 -4.95 7.12
CA GLY A 181 17.76 -4.06 7.64
C GLY A 181 18.77 -3.55 6.60
N ALA A 182 18.54 -3.75 5.30
CA ALA A 182 19.35 -3.11 4.27
C ALA A 182 19.08 -1.60 4.27
N ASP A 183 20.10 -0.80 4.62
CA ASP A 183 20.01 0.66 4.60
C ASP A 183 19.79 1.18 3.17
N SER A 184 18.93 2.20 3.05
CA SER A 184 18.77 2.92 1.79
C SER A 184 20.02 3.76 1.53
N VAL A 185 20.85 3.38 0.56
CA VAL A 185 22.00 4.20 0.19
C VAL A 185 21.51 5.38 -0.63
N GLY A 186 21.63 6.58 -0.07
CA GLY A 186 21.32 7.83 -0.76
C GLY A 186 22.41 8.15 -1.77
N VAL A 187 22.06 8.09 -3.06
CA VAL A 187 22.96 8.51 -4.14
C VAL A 187 23.15 10.03 -4.07
N GLY A 188 24.38 10.49 -3.85
CA GLY A 188 24.73 11.91 -3.89
C GLY A 188 24.55 12.51 -5.30
N GLN A 189 24.11 13.77 -5.39
CA GLN A 189 23.98 14.50 -6.66
C GLN A 189 24.56 15.90 -6.53
N THR A 190 25.02 16.47 -7.66
CA THR A 190 25.55 17.83 -7.77
C THR A 190 24.63 18.69 -8.63
N ALA A 191 24.32 19.90 -8.17
CA ALA A 191 23.62 20.93 -8.96
C ALA A 191 24.59 22.01 -9.46
N ALA A 192 24.29 22.54 -10.64
CA ALA A 192 24.93 23.72 -11.21
C ALA A 192 23.87 24.70 -11.74
N ILE A 193 24.10 26.00 -11.55
CA ILE A 193 23.23 27.08 -12.05
C ILE A 193 24.07 27.99 -12.96
N THR A 194 23.55 28.28 -14.14
CA THR A 194 24.18 29.16 -15.13
C THR A 194 23.17 30.21 -15.59
N ASN A 195 23.58 31.49 -15.57
CA ASN A 195 22.73 32.64 -15.93
C ASN A 195 23.33 33.42 -17.11
N TRP A 196 22.51 33.89 -18.03
CA TRP A 196 22.94 34.71 -19.18
C TRP A 196 21.81 35.57 -19.76
N PHE A 197 22.16 36.59 -20.55
CA PHE A 197 21.25 37.37 -21.36
C PHE A 197 21.31 36.96 -22.82
N GLU A 198 20.16 36.88 -23.48
CA GLU A 198 20.08 36.73 -24.93
C GLU A 198 19.25 37.85 -25.57
N GLN A 199 19.78 38.37 -26.67
CA GLN A 199 19.02 39.13 -27.67
C GLN A 199 19.45 38.66 -29.06
N GLY A 200 18.64 37.78 -29.66
CA GLY A 200 19.02 37.12 -30.91
C GLY A 200 20.28 36.26 -30.73
N ALA A 201 21.32 36.50 -31.52
CA ALA A 201 22.58 35.75 -31.46
C ALA A 201 23.60 36.27 -30.42
N ASN A 202 23.31 37.38 -29.73
CA ASN A 202 24.23 38.00 -28.79
C ASN A 202 23.94 37.52 -27.37
N VAL A 203 24.94 36.90 -26.75
CA VAL A 203 24.90 36.41 -25.37
C VAL A 203 25.75 37.32 -24.48
N ILE A 204 25.19 37.85 -23.40
CA ILE A 204 25.92 38.65 -22.40
C ILE A 204 25.83 37.95 -21.05
N GLN A 205 26.98 37.72 -20.39
CA GLN A 205 26.98 37.15 -19.04
C GLN A 205 26.65 38.23 -17.99
N PRO A 206 25.95 37.89 -16.89
CA PRO A 206 25.67 38.81 -15.80
C PRO A 206 26.98 39.35 -15.20
N TYR A 207 26.94 40.60 -14.72
CA TYR A 207 28.06 41.24 -14.05
C TYR A 207 28.35 40.60 -12.69
N GLY A 208 27.32 40.05 -12.05
CA GLY A 208 27.45 39.29 -10.82
C GLY A 208 26.14 38.61 -10.42
N VAL A 209 26.23 37.71 -9.46
CA VAL A 209 25.08 37.06 -8.83
C VAL A 209 25.21 37.21 -7.32
N SER A 210 24.14 37.55 -6.62
CA SER A 210 24.07 37.58 -5.15
C SER A 210 22.96 36.68 -4.64
N GLY A 211 23.08 36.17 -3.42
CA GLY A 211 22.13 35.25 -2.79
C GLY A 211 22.71 33.86 -2.56
N THR A 212 21.86 32.92 -2.17
CA THR A 212 22.25 31.56 -1.80
C THR A 212 22.25 30.67 -3.05
N GLN A 213 23.35 30.70 -3.81
CA GLN A 213 23.58 29.64 -4.79
C GLN A 213 23.93 28.32 -4.07
N PRO A 214 23.45 27.17 -4.53
CA PRO A 214 23.94 25.89 -4.03
C PRO A 214 25.45 25.81 -4.32
N PRO A 215 26.32 25.64 -3.30
CA PRO A 215 27.74 25.46 -3.54
C PRO A 215 27.99 24.17 -4.34
N PRO A 216 29.04 24.13 -5.18
CA PRO A 216 29.42 22.90 -5.87
C PRO A 216 29.60 21.75 -4.88
N GLY A 217 28.96 20.61 -5.12
CA GLY A 217 29.02 19.47 -4.20
C GLY A 217 27.95 19.45 -3.10
N LEU A 218 27.06 20.45 -3.03
CA LEU A 218 25.96 20.42 -2.08
C LEU A 218 25.02 19.25 -2.40
N VAL A 219 24.83 18.36 -1.42
CA VAL A 219 23.77 17.36 -1.44
C VAL A 219 22.43 18.09 -1.36
N LEU A 220 21.64 18.02 -2.42
CA LEU A 220 20.32 18.64 -2.45
C LEU A 220 19.36 17.91 -1.50
N GLU A 221 18.66 18.68 -0.67
CA GLU A 221 17.58 18.20 0.18
C GLU A 221 16.22 18.53 -0.46
N GLU A 222 15.22 17.69 -0.20
CA GLU A 222 13.86 17.87 -0.71
C GLU A 222 13.23 19.14 -0.14
N GLY A 223 12.60 19.95 -1.00
CA GLY A 223 11.88 21.16 -0.58
C GLY A 223 12.79 22.33 -0.23
N ARG A 224 14.09 22.25 -0.54
CA ARG A 224 14.99 23.38 -0.39
C ARG A 224 14.91 24.28 -1.62
N ASP A 225 14.39 25.48 -1.42
CA ASP A 225 14.41 26.54 -2.42
C ASP A 225 15.70 27.37 -2.30
N PHE A 226 16.27 27.72 -3.44
CA PHE A 226 17.41 28.63 -3.53
C PHE A 226 16.95 29.94 -4.16
N GLU A 227 17.21 31.05 -3.48
CA GLU A 227 16.91 32.37 -4.01
C GLU A 227 18.22 33.08 -4.36
N TYR A 228 18.31 33.54 -5.60
CA TYR A 228 19.42 34.40 -6.02
C TYR A 228 18.94 35.54 -6.91
N ILE A 229 19.73 36.59 -6.94
CA ILE A 229 19.53 37.80 -7.72
C ILE A 229 20.67 37.89 -8.72
N ALA A 230 20.33 37.85 -10.00
CA ALA A 230 21.29 38.11 -11.07
C ALA A 230 21.34 39.62 -11.33
N PHE A 231 22.55 40.18 -11.30
CA PHE A 231 22.79 41.57 -11.67
C PHE A 231 23.33 41.62 -13.08
N PHE A 232 22.65 42.42 -13.89
CA PHE A 232 23.12 42.68 -15.22
C PHE A 232 23.44 44.16 -15.39
N GLY A 233 24.70 44.42 -15.74
CA GLY A 233 25.22 45.76 -16.02
C GLY A 233 25.63 45.89 -17.49
N ASN A 234 25.96 47.12 -17.89
CA ASN A 234 26.54 47.46 -19.19
C ASN A 234 25.66 47.16 -20.42
N VAL A 235 24.34 47.32 -20.33
CA VAL A 235 23.51 47.29 -21.55
C VAL A 235 23.72 48.62 -22.31
N PRO A 236 24.32 48.62 -23.52
CA PRO A 236 24.60 49.84 -24.26
C PRO A 236 23.31 50.61 -24.54
N ALA A 237 23.35 51.95 -24.38
CA ALA A 237 22.21 52.81 -24.69
C ALA A 237 21.75 52.68 -26.16
N SER A 238 22.64 52.25 -27.07
CA SER A 238 22.33 51.94 -28.46
C SER A 238 21.36 50.78 -28.66
N GLN A 239 21.12 49.97 -27.62
CA GLN A 239 20.21 48.82 -27.68
C GLN A 239 18.83 49.12 -27.11
N CYS A 240 18.50 50.40 -26.90
CA CYS A 240 17.20 50.76 -26.39
C CYS A 240 16.05 50.60 -27.40
N GLY A 241 14.84 50.32 -26.88
CA GLY A 241 13.65 50.00 -27.66
C GLY A 241 13.60 48.54 -28.10
N GLN A 242 14.67 47.77 -27.84
CA GLN A 242 14.73 46.35 -28.11
C GLN A 242 14.23 45.53 -26.92
N GLN A 243 13.63 44.37 -27.21
CA GLN A 243 13.28 43.38 -26.22
C GLN A 243 14.44 42.43 -25.96
N TRP A 244 14.74 42.21 -24.69
CA TRP A 244 15.79 41.32 -24.19
C TRP A 244 15.18 40.17 -23.42
N GLN A 245 15.88 39.04 -23.32
CA GLN A 245 15.49 37.94 -22.45
C GLN A 245 16.62 37.60 -21.48
N ALA A 246 16.34 37.70 -20.18
CA ALA A 246 17.20 37.14 -19.15
C ALA A 246 16.90 35.65 -19.01
N LEU A 247 17.89 34.81 -19.28
CA LEU A 247 17.79 33.36 -19.18
C LEU A 247 18.54 32.87 -17.96
N SER A 248 17.89 31.97 -17.23
CA SER A 248 18.56 31.15 -16.24
C SER A 248 18.38 29.69 -16.58
N SER A 249 19.44 28.91 -16.43
CA SER A 249 19.34 27.46 -16.41
C SER A 249 19.93 26.86 -15.15
N ALA A 250 19.34 25.76 -14.73
CA ALA A 250 19.79 24.95 -13.62
C ALA A 250 19.82 23.51 -14.10
N SER A 251 20.93 22.82 -13.84
CA SER A 251 21.12 21.42 -14.17
C SER A 251 21.48 20.61 -12.94
N VAL A 252 20.93 19.41 -12.85
CA VAL A 252 21.28 18.43 -11.81
C VAL A 252 21.93 17.22 -12.47
N THR A 253 23.11 16.85 -11.99
CA THR A 253 23.88 15.72 -12.50
C THR A 253 24.16 14.72 -11.36
N PRO A 254 23.96 13.41 -11.58
CA PRO A 254 24.36 12.39 -10.61
C PRO A 254 25.88 12.40 -10.38
N THR A 255 26.35 12.17 -9.15
CA THR A 255 27.79 11.97 -8.93
C THR A 255 28.24 10.61 -9.47
N VAL A 256 29.52 10.49 -9.82
CA VAL A 256 30.11 9.24 -10.34
C VAL A 256 30.00 8.10 -9.32
N GLU A 257 30.16 8.39 -8.03
CA GLU A 257 29.94 7.43 -6.93
C GLU A 257 28.48 6.99 -6.82
N GLY A 258 27.56 7.91 -7.11
CA GLY A 258 26.13 7.64 -7.22
C GLY A 258 25.78 6.69 -8.36
N LEU A 259 26.43 6.86 -9.52
CA LEU A 259 26.22 6.04 -10.72
C LEU A 259 26.78 4.62 -10.57
N THR A 260 27.96 4.47 -9.96
CA THR A 260 28.53 3.14 -9.68
C THR A 260 27.73 2.37 -8.64
N GLN A 261 27.10 3.05 -7.69
CA GLN A 261 26.18 2.40 -6.74
C GLN A 261 24.83 2.07 -7.38
N ALA A 262 24.24 2.94 -8.20
CA ALA A 262 22.90 2.75 -8.76
C ALA A 262 22.79 1.70 -9.89
N GLY A 263 23.91 1.18 -10.41
CA GLY A 263 23.90 0.16 -11.48
C GLY A 263 23.23 0.58 -12.79
N SER A 264 22.84 1.86 -12.93
CA SER A 264 22.03 2.38 -14.03
C SER A 264 22.89 3.14 -15.05
N ALA A 265 22.75 2.81 -16.34
CA ALA A 265 23.54 3.37 -17.43
C ALA A 265 23.03 4.71 -18.01
N SER A 266 21.96 5.32 -17.48
CA SER A 266 21.41 6.57 -18.06
C SER A 266 21.87 7.82 -17.30
N THR A 267 22.69 8.63 -17.96
CA THR A 267 23.34 9.86 -17.49
C THR A 267 22.62 11.15 -17.92
N ALA A 268 21.31 11.11 -18.16
CA ALA A 268 20.60 12.29 -18.64
C ALA A 268 20.54 13.36 -17.53
N ALA A 269 21.41 14.36 -17.62
CA ALA A 269 21.33 15.56 -16.78
C ALA A 269 19.98 16.22 -17.02
N GLN A 270 19.24 16.48 -15.95
CA GLN A 270 18.00 17.23 -16.04
C GLN A 270 18.33 18.72 -16.03
N GLN A 271 17.79 19.46 -17.00
CA GLN A 271 17.98 20.90 -17.14
C GLN A 271 16.62 21.60 -17.13
N ALA A 272 16.48 22.62 -16.29
CA ALA A 272 15.40 23.59 -16.40
C ALA A 272 15.96 24.90 -16.94
N ILE A 273 15.16 25.58 -17.77
CA ILE A 273 15.45 26.90 -18.31
C ILE A 273 14.24 27.79 -18.03
N SER A 274 14.48 29.00 -17.53
CA SER A 274 13.47 30.04 -17.37
C SER A 274 13.93 31.33 -18.03
N SER A 275 12.99 32.06 -18.64
CA SER A 275 13.24 33.35 -19.28
C SER A 275 12.38 34.46 -18.66
N VAL A 276 12.94 35.69 -18.62
CA VAL A 276 12.23 36.91 -18.23
C VAL A 276 12.42 37.96 -19.32
N ALA A 277 11.31 38.53 -19.79
CA ALA A 277 11.36 39.58 -20.80
C ALA A 277 11.80 40.91 -20.17
N ILE A 278 12.81 41.55 -20.73
CA ILE A 278 13.27 42.87 -20.28
C ILE A 278 13.02 43.88 -21.40
N THR A 279 12.31 44.96 -21.04
CA THR A 279 12.08 46.11 -21.92
C THR A 279 12.86 47.30 -21.38
N LEU A 280 13.74 47.86 -22.19
CA LEU A 280 14.46 49.08 -21.84
C LEU A 280 13.54 50.28 -22.07
N VAL A 281 13.30 51.07 -21.02
CA VAL A 281 12.40 52.24 -21.04
C VAL A 281 13.17 53.53 -20.77
N ASN A 282 12.57 54.69 -21.05
CA ASN A 282 13.18 56.01 -20.82
C ASN A 282 14.55 56.22 -21.48
N CYS A 283 14.73 55.76 -22.70
CA CYS A 283 15.93 56.05 -23.48
C CYS A 283 15.81 57.39 -24.16
N GLY A 284 15.77 58.40 -23.31
CA GLY A 284 15.68 59.80 -23.68
C GLY A 284 17.06 60.39 -23.77
N THR A 285 17.42 60.76 -25.00
CA THR A 285 18.46 61.71 -25.35
C THR A 285 18.45 62.94 -24.44
N SER A 286 19.59 63.22 -23.79
CA SER A 286 20.01 64.56 -23.35
C SER A 286 18.91 65.43 -22.73
N GLY A 287 18.53 65.13 -21.49
CA GLY A 287 17.78 66.02 -20.61
C GLY A 287 18.53 66.15 -19.28
N SER A 288 19.05 67.33 -19.01
CA SER A 288 19.99 67.67 -17.93
C SER A 288 19.35 67.77 -16.54
N ASP A 289 18.69 66.71 -16.07
CA ASP A 289 18.27 66.64 -14.66
C ASP A 289 19.18 65.67 -13.90
N THR A 290 20.26 66.24 -13.36
CA THR A 290 21.14 65.62 -12.37
C THR A 290 20.35 65.39 -11.08
N VAL A 291 19.88 64.15 -10.88
CA VAL A 291 19.61 63.64 -9.53
C VAL A 291 20.91 62.98 -9.06
N ASP A 292 21.58 63.67 -8.16
CA ASP A 292 22.89 63.33 -7.63
C ASP A 292 22.77 62.13 -6.68
N PHE A 293 23.29 60.98 -7.10
CA PHE A 293 23.56 59.83 -6.25
C PHE A 293 25.07 59.59 -6.27
N SER A 294 25.80 60.33 -5.44
CA SER A 294 27.19 60.05 -5.12
C SER A 294 27.36 59.93 -3.61
N ASP A 295 27.55 58.70 -3.11
CA ASP A 295 28.66 58.39 -2.21
C ASP A 295 28.75 56.87 -1.92
N ILE A 296 29.49 56.10 -2.73
CA ILE A 296 30.39 55.02 -2.28
C ILE A 296 31.39 54.74 -3.42
N THR A 297 32.61 55.28 -3.35
CA THR A 297 33.89 54.59 -3.70
C THR A 297 35.07 55.58 -3.65
N ASN A 298 35.92 55.49 -2.62
CA ASN A 298 37.36 55.75 -2.71
C ASN A 298 38.03 54.41 -3.00
N GLY A 299 39.08 54.24 -3.80
CA GLY A 299 40.00 55.14 -4.49
C GLY A 299 41.27 54.31 -4.73
N GLY A 300 41.53 53.90 -5.97
CA GLY A 300 42.66 53.04 -6.34
C GLY A 300 43.35 53.57 -7.59
N GLY A 301 44.38 54.40 -7.41
CA GLY A 301 45.23 54.90 -8.49
C GLY A 301 46.52 54.08 -8.62
N THR A 302 46.83 53.67 -9.84
CA THR A 302 48.05 52.99 -10.27
C THR A 302 49.25 53.96 -10.38
N PRO A 303 50.52 53.47 -10.32
CA PRO A 303 51.70 54.33 -10.23
C PRO A 303 52.30 54.66 -11.60
N THR A 304 52.70 55.92 -11.79
CA THR A 304 53.68 56.33 -12.81
C THR A 304 54.78 57.17 -12.18
N VAL A 305 56.01 56.72 -12.39
CA VAL A 305 57.32 57.37 -12.14
C VAL A 305 57.49 58.47 -13.20
N PRO A 306 57.99 59.71 -12.91
CA PRO A 306 59.45 59.92 -12.75
C PRO A 306 59.95 61.12 -11.92
N GLY A 307 61.21 61.01 -11.47
CA GLY A 307 62.17 62.13 -11.45
C GLY A 307 62.39 62.87 -10.12
N THR A 308 63.48 62.55 -9.43
CA THR A 308 64.10 63.33 -8.35
C THR A 308 64.80 64.61 -8.86
N PRO A 309 64.64 65.75 -8.16
CA PRO A 309 65.79 66.59 -7.77
C PRO A 309 65.70 67.12 -6.30
N PRO A 310 66.75 67.78 -5.76
CA PRO A 310 67.25 67.51 -4.41
C PRO A 310 66.73 68.42 -3.28
N ALA A 311 67.08 67.98 -2.07
CA ALA A 311 66.74 68.49 -0.75
C ALA A 311 66.90 70.02 -0.56
N ALA A 312 65.85 70.63 0.00
CA ALA A 312 65.89 71.96 0.59
C ALA A 312 65.82 71.86 2.13
N SER A 313 66.69 72.62 2.79
CA SER A 313 66.92 72.72 4.23
C SER A 313 65.69 73.20 5.03
N PRO A 314 65.58 72.85 6.32
CA PRO A 314 64.41 73.17 7.14
C PRO A 314 64.35 74.66 7.52
N SER A 315 63.22 75.31 7.25
CA SER A 315 62.86 76.61 7.84
C SER A 315 62.24 76.42 9.24
N PRO A 316 62.53 77.31 10.21
CA PRO A 316 62.07 77.18 11.59
C PRO A 316 60.59 77.55 11.77
N ALA A 317 60.01 77.00 12.85
CA ALA A 317 58.61 77.08 13.26
C ALA A 317 58.06 78.51 13.42
N PRO A 318 56.78 78.76 13.06
CA PRO A 318 56.15 80.05 13.26
C PRO A 318 55.86 80.31 14.75
N THR A 319 56.23 81.51 15.18
CA THR A 319 55.95 82.08 16.50
C THR A 319 54.44 82.36 16.63
N VAL A 320 53.80 81.78 17.65
CA VAL A 320 52.38 81.99 17.95
C VAL A 320 52.19 83.41 18.49
N ILE A 321 51.49 84.25 17.72
CA ILE A 321 50.95 85.54 18.19
C ILE A 321 49.56 85.24 18.77
N ALA A 322 49.39 85.43 20.08
CA ALA A 322 48.10 85.34 20.75
C ALA A 322 47.26 86.57 20.40
N SER A 323 46.45 86.48 19.35
CA SER A 323 45.35 87.41 19.09
C SER A 323 44.10 86.94 19.84
N GLN A 324 43.61 87.74 20.76
CA GLN A 324 42.34 87.51 21.47
C GLN A 324 41.18 87.42 20.48
N ALA A 325 40.39 86.35 20.60
CA ALA A 325 39.15 86.11 19.86
C ALA A 325 38.11 87.20 20.14
N PRO A 326 37.31 87.63 19.16
CA PRO A 326 36.07 88.35 19.40
C PRO A 326 35.13 87.52 20.28
N ALA A 327 34.38 88.18 21.18
CA ALA A 327 33.39 87.52 22.03
C ALA A 327 32.39 86.72 21.17
N GLY A 328 32.34 85.40 21.37
CA GLY A 328 31.46 84.47 20.64
C GLY A 328 32.17 83.52 19.67
N VAL A 329 33.49 83.60 19.50
CA VAL A 329 34.26 82.66 18.68
C VAL A 329 35.14 81.78 19.58
N GLU A 330 34.76 80.52 19.75
CA GLU A 330 35.61 79.51 20.38
C GLU A 330 36.55 78.90 19.34
N PHE A 331 37.85 79.04 19.55
CA PHE A 331 38.85 78.36 18.72
C PHE A 331 38.99 76.92 19.21
N ALA A 332 38.72 75.97 18.32
CA ALA A 332 38.97 74.56 18.60
C ALA A 332 40.47 74.34 18.91
N GLN A 333 40.77 73.53 19.93
CA GLN A 333 42.15 73.22 20.30
C GLN A 333 42.92 72.60 19.12
N ALA A 334 44.22 72.88 19.01
CA ALA A 334 45.07 72.28 17.98
C ALA A 334 44.95 70.74 18.02
N GLY A 335 44.59 70.13 16.89
CA GLY A 335 44.32 68.68 16.78
C GLY A 335 42.84 68.27 16.85
N SER A 336 41.91 69.23 17.00
CA SER A 336 40.46 69.00 16.97
C SER A 336 39.93 68.82 15.53
N THR A 337 38.89 67.99 15.36
CA THR A 337 38.23 67.76 14.04
C THR A 337 36.85 68.43 14.02
N LEU A 338 36.52 69.19 12.99
CA LEU A 338 35.20 69.85 12.86
C LEU A 338 34.09 68.81 12.57
N CYS A 339 32.93 68.97 13.20
CA CYS A 339 31.78 68.06 13.10
C CYS A 339 30.47 68.85 13.28
N GLY A 340 29.77 69.18 12.19
CA GLY A 340 28.40 69.76 12.03
C GLY A 340 27.82 70.71 13.08
N GLY A 341 27.84 70.34 14.38
CA GLY A 341 27.45 71.17 15.52
C GLY A 341 28.59 71.66 16.43
N GLY A 342 29.86 71.35 16.14
CA GLY A 342 31.02 71.74 16.96
C GLY A 342 32.37 71.18 16.49
N ALA A 343 33.35 71.10 17.40
CA ALA A 343 34.65 70.48 17.17
C ALA A 343 34.88 69.31 18.13
N CYS A 344 35.25 68.15 17.60
CA CYS A 344 35.66 66.99 18.39
C CYS A 344 37.01 67.24 19.06
N ALA A 345 37.15 66.81 20.32
CA ALA A 345 38.39 66.98 21.07
C ALA A 345 39.60 66.31 20.37
N PRO A 346 40.84 66.78 20.61
CA PRO A 346 42.03 66.15 20.04
C PRO A 346 42.08 64.65 20.34
N GLY A 347 42.30 63.83 19.29
CA GLY A 347 42.24 62.37 19.38
C GLY A 347 40.86 61.76 19.11
N GLN A 348 39.85 62.56 18.76
CA GLN A 348 38.56 62.12 18.24
C GLN A 348 38.39 62.46 16.75
N ARG A 349 37.61 61.65 16.04
CA ARG A 349 37.17 61.87 14.65
C ARG A 349 35.67 62.10 14.61
N CYS A 350 35.24 62.98 13.70
CA CYS A 350 33.82 63.15 13.38
C CYS A 350 33.32 61.96 12.57
N PHE A 351 32.17 61.42 12.94
CA PHE A 351 31.45 60.41 12.19
C PHE A 351 30.00 60.84 12.11
N ASP A 352 29.32 60.59 10.98
CA ASP A 352 27.96 61.06 10.62
C ASP A 352 27.72 62.57 10.55
N GLY A 353 28.77 63.38 10.72
CA GLY A 353 28.69 64.82 10.64
C GLY A 353 28.25 65.50 11.94
N TRP A 354 27.81 64.76 12.97
CA TRP A 354 27.37 65.34 14.24
C TRP A 354 27.99 64.68 15.48
N ASN A 355 28.47 63.44 15.38
CA ASN A 355 29.00 62.68 16.52
C ASN A 355 30.53 62.54 16.49
N CYS A 356 31.16 62.59 17.67
CA CYS A 356 32.61 62.47 17.84
C CYS A 356 32.99 61.14 18.52
N CYS A 357 33.84 60.34 17.88
CA CYS A 357 34.38 59.09 18.44
C CYS A 357 35.90 59.17 18.59
N ALA A 358 36.49 58.53 19.60
CA ALA A 358 37.94 58.38 19.69
C ALA A 358 38.52 57.69 18.44
N THR A 359 39.69 58.10 17.97
CA THR A 359 40.32 57.54 16.76
C THR A 359 40.64 56.05 16.87
N GLN A 360 40.73 55.52 18.10
CA GLN A 360 41.00 54.11 18.39
C GLN A 360 39.74 53.25 18.56
N VAL A 361 38.55 53.84 18.45
CA VAL A 361 37.27 53.17 18.65
C VAL A 361 36.67 52.75 17.30
N GLU A 362 36.09 51.55 17.24
CA GLU A 362 35.31 51.06 16.09
C GLU A 362 33.89 51.64 16.14
N ILE A 363 33.30 51.93 14.97
CA ILE A 363 31.99 52.56 14.86
C ILE A 363 30.97 51.55 14.35
N CYS A 364 29.85 51.41 15.05
CA CYS A 364 28.86 50.38 14.78
C CYS A 364 27.44 50.91 14.91
N GLY A 365 26.65 50.88 13.84
CA GLY A 365 25.23 51.29 13.88
C GLY A 365 24.99 52.74 14.33
N GLY A 366 25.96 53.65 14.12
CA GLY A 366 25.86 55.05 14.55
C GLY A 366 26.32 55.33 15.98
N VAL A 367 26.88 54.35 16.69
CA VAL A 367 27.47 54.54 18.03
C VAL A 367 28.95 54.13 18.06
N CYS A 368 29.72 54.80 18.91
CA CYS A 368 31.13 54.50 19.17
C CYS A 368 31.24 53.30 20.14
N CYS A 369 31.93 52.22 19.76
CA CYS A 369 32.14 51.08 20.65
C CYS A 369 33.34 51.31 21.59
N ASP A 370 33.09 51.41 22.90
CA ASP A 370 34.17 51.55 23.90
C ASP A 370 35.22 50.43 23.83
N ASN A 371 36.39 50.67 24.41
CA ASN A 371 37.50 49.71 24.45
C ASN A 371 37.04 48.35 25.01
N ASN A 372 37.33 47.27 24.28
CA ASN A 372 36.91 45.86 24.48
C ASN A 372 35.52 45.49 23.94
N ARG A 373 34.91 46.31 23.10
CA ARG A 373 33.76 45.93 22.28
C ARG A 373 34.12 45.91 20.79
N VAL A 374 33.47 45.02 20.05
CA VAL A 374 33.63 44.84 18.61
C VAL A 374 32.30 45.08 17.91
N CYS A 375 32.34 45.54 16.66
CA CYS A 375 31.12 45.77 15.88
C CYS A 375 30.61 44.46 15.27
N LEU A 376 29.43 43.99 15.70
CA LEU A 376 28.75 42.82 15.12
C LEU A 376 27.26 43.14 14.93
N LEU A 377 26.75 42.90 13.72
CA LEU A 377 25.34 43.16 13.35
C LEU A 377 24.85 44.58 13.68
N SER A 378 25.71 45.58 13.45
CA SER A 378 25.44 46.99 13.79
C SER A 378 25.22 47.28 15.28
N GLN A 379 25.72 46.41 16.17
CA GLN A 379 25.71 46.60 17.62
C GLN A 379 27.11 46.44 18.23
N CYS A 380 27.41 47.26 19.25
CA CYS A 380 28.65 47.16 20.02
C CYS A 380 28.56 46.04 21.07
N VAL A 381 29.21 44.90 20.81
CA VAL A 381 29.16 43.70 21.67
C VAL A 381 30.51 43.40 22.29
N ALA A 382 30.54 42.63 23.39
CA ALA A 382 31.78 42.30 24.08
C ALA A 382 32.75 41.52 23.16
N GLN A 383 34.05 41.75 23.33
CA GLN A 383 35.09 40.99 22.64
C GLN A 383 34.96 39.49 22.93
N GLY A 384 34.97 38.66 21.87
CA GLY A 384 34.70 37.22 21.95
C GLY A 384 33.24 36.81 21.73
N SER A 385 32.35 37.76 21.44
CA SER A 385 31.00 37.46 20.97
C SER A 385 31.03 36.97 19.51
N ILE A 386 30.12 36.07 19.15
CA ILE A 386 30.03 35.49 17.79
C ILE A 386 28.67 35.80 17.15
N PRO A 387 28.63 36.16 15.84
CA PRO A 387 27.36 36.38 15.15
C PRO A 387 26.61 35.07 14.94
N CYS A 388 25.28 35.10 15.13
CA CYS A 388 24.42 33.93 15.03
C CYS A 388 23.06 34.27 14.41
N GLY A 389 22.97 34.19 13.07
CA GLY A 389 21.79 34.67 12.35
C GLY A 389 21.59 36.17 12.59
N SER A 390 20.44 36.55 13.17
CA SER A 390 20.15 37.93 13.58
C SER A 390 20.52 38.24 15.03
N ALA A 391 21.07 37.27 15.78
CA ALA A 391 21.48 37.43 17.17
C ALA A 391 23.02 37.43 17.31
N VAL A 392 23.52 37.86 18.47
CA VAL A 392 24.92 37.77 18.84
C VAL A 392 25.06 36.95 20.12
N CYS A 393 25.85 35.87 20.08
CA CYS A 393 26.09 35.03 21.23
C CYS A 393 27.22 35.60 22.09
N GLN A 394 27.02 35.57 23.41
CA GLN A 394 28.01 36.01 24.38
C GLN A 394 29.18 35.01 24.46
N GLY A 395 30.34 35.46 24.97
CA GLY A 395 31.49 34.59 25.19
C GLY A 395 31.13 33.35 26.02
N GLY A 396 31.48 32.16 25.51
CA GLY A 396 31.13 30.87 26.12
C GLY A 396 29.85 30.20 25.60
N GLN A 397 29.13 30.86 24.68
CA GLN A 397 28.01 30.28 23.95
C GLN A 397 28.44 29.84 22.54
N THR A 398 27.84 28.77 22.04
CA THR A 398 27.99 28.28 20.68
C THR A 398 26.77 28.67 19.86
N CYS A 399 27.02 29.18 18.65
CA CYS A 399 25.98 29.44 17.67
C CYS A 399 25.69 28.18 16.86
N ASN A 400 24.42 27.79 16.76
CA ASN A 400 23.99 26.80 15.78
C ASN A 400 22.59 27.17 15.29
N SER A 401 22.42 27.23 13.97
CA SER A 401 21.14 27.55 13.29
C SER A 401 20.46 28.84 13.77
N GLY A 402 21.24 29.87 14.12
CA GLY A 402 20.73 31.17 14.55
C GLY A 402 20.36 31.27 16.05
N VAL A 403 20.71 30.25 16.85
CA VAL A 403 20.43 30.20 18.28
C VAL A 403 21.72 30.07 19.09
N CYS A 404 21.80 30.82 20.19
CA CYS A 404 22.94 30.85 21.09
C CYS A 404 22.72 29.91 22.28
N CYS A 405 23.49 28.83 22.36
CA CYS A 405 23.42 27.87 23.46
C CYS A 405 24.71 27.91 24.29
N SER A 406 24.58 27.85 25.61
CA SER A 406 25.72 27.63 26.50
C SER A 406 26.43 26.30 26.15
N ALA A 407 27.74 26.22 26.36
CA ALA A 407 28.55 25.05 25.99
C ALA A 407 28.12 23.71 26.65
N ASP A 408 27.31 23.76 27.71
CA ASP A 408 26.75 22.61 28.42
C ASP A 408 25.38 22.16 27.91
N ARG A 409 24.84 22.81 26.87
CA ARG A 409 23.51 22.53 26.29
C ARG A 409 23.62 22.01 24.87
N VAL A 410 22.70 21.11 24.52
CA VAL A 410 22.58 20.55 23.16
C VAL A 410 21.65 21.44 22.33
N VAL A 411 22.07 21.81 21.13
CA VAL A 411 21.21 22.54 20.18
C VAL A 411 20.26 21.56 19.50
N CYS A 412 18.97 21.90 19.47
CA CYS A 412 17.94 21.10 18.84
C CYS A 412 16.92 21.95 18.08
N GLY A 413 17.03 21.93 16.75
CA GLY A 413 16.25 22.83 15.89
C GLY A 413 16.57 24.29 16.22
N SER A 414 15.54 25.03 16.64
CA SER A 414 15.63 26.44 17.05
C SER A 414 15.70 26.66 18.57
N ALA A 415 16.00 25.62 19.35
CA ALA A 415 16.08 25.71 20.82
C ALA A 415 17.33 25.04 21.40
N CYS A 416 17.67 25.42 22.63
CA CYS A 416 18.72 24.78 23.43
C CYS A 416 18.08 23.86 24.46
N CYS A 417 18.41 22.57 24.43
CA CYS A 417 17.92 21.61 25.41
C CYS A 417 18.52 21.86 26.79
N GLU A 418 17.79 21.49 27.84
CA GLU A 418 18.29 21.58 29.21
C GLU A 418 19.42 20.57 29.46
N GLN A 419 20.19 20.78 30.53
CA GLN A 419 21.26 19.86 30.91
C GLN A 419 20.70 18.46 31.17
N GLY A 420 21.25 17.43 30.52
CA GLY A 420 20.77 16.05 30.61
C GLY A 420 19.67 15.67 29.60
N GLN A 421 19.31 16.58 28.71
CA GLN A 421 18.47 16.29 27.54
C GLN A 421 19.33 16.10 26.28
N GLN A 422 18.81 15.33 25.34
CA GLN A 422 19.39 15.05 24.03
C GLN A 422 18.45 15.53 22.92
N CYS A 423 19.01 15.88 21.76
CA CYS A 423 18.22 16.26 20.59
C CYS A 423 17.84 15.04 19.76
N ILE A 424 16.54 14.80 19.58
CA ILE A 424 16.02 13.72 18.74
C ILE A 424 14.94 14.31 17.84
N ASN A 425 15.10 14.18 16.51
CA ASN A 425 14.16 14.72 15.51
C ASN A 425 13.81 16.21 15.71
N GLY A 426 14.78 17.02 16.14
CA GLY A 426 14.55 18.45 16.38
C GLY A 426 13.77 18.77 17.66
N GLN A 427 13.53 17.78 18.53
CA GLN A 427 12.93 17.96 19.85
C GLN A 427 13.90 17.59 20.99
N CYS A 428 13.88 18.37 22.06
CA CYS A 428 14.62 18.09 23.28
C CYS A 428 13.92 16.98 24.07
N ALA A 429 14.63 15.88 24.31
CA ALA A 429 14.10 14.72 25.00
C ALA A 429 15.04 14.27 26.13
N ALA A 430 14.51 13.61 27.15
CA ALA A 430 15.33 13.08 28.24
C ALA A 430 16.37 12.08 27.72
N THR A 431 17.52 11.99 28.38
CA THR A 431 18.51 10.95 28.07
C THR A 431 17.86 9.56 28.17
N GLY A 432 18.08 8.72 27.15
CA GLY A 432 17.45 7.39 27.02
C GLY A 432 16.13 7.37 26.23
N SER A 433 15.60 8.53 25.85
CA SER A 433 14.46 8.63 24.92
C SER A 433 14.85 8.13 23.51
N THR A 434 13.89 7.64 22.74
CA THR A 434 14.13 7.06 21.40
C THR A 434 13.22 7.67 20.33
N ALA A 435 13.75 7.92 19.14
CA ALA A 435 12.96 8.40 18.00
C ALA A 435 11.89 7.37 17.57
N CYS A 436 10.68 7.82 17.27
CA CYS A 436 9.59 6.98 16.82
C CYS A 436 8.70 7.66 15.78
N GLY A 437 9.06 7.51 14.50
CA GLY A 437 8.43 8.26 13.43
C GLY A 437 8.60 9.76 13.64
N GLY A 438 7.48 10.49 13.71
CA GLY A 438 7.48 11.93 14.00
C GLY A 438 7.47 12.31 15.49
N SER A 439 7.50 11.33 16.39
CA SER A 439 7.47 11.55 17.85
C SER A 439 8.72 11.02 18.54
N VAL A 440 8.94 11.41 19.80
CA VAL A 440 10.03 10.89 20.65
C VAL A 440 9.41 10.17 21.85
N CYS A 441 9.81 8.92 22.07
CA CYS A 441 9.31 8.09 23.17
C CYS A 441 10.13 8.29 24.43
N ASP A 442 9.46 8.38 25.58
CA ASP A 442 10.11 8.41 26.89
C ASP A 442 10.97 7.15 27.13
N PRO A 443 11.97 7.21 28.02
CA PRO A 443 12.84 6.06 28.31
C PRO A 443 12.11 4.80 28.81
N THR A 444 10.87 4.94 29.30
CA THR A 444 10.02 3.83 29.77
C THR A 444 9.15 3.22 28.66
N GLN A 445 9.23 3.79 27.45
CA GLN A 445 8.45 3.41 26.28
C GLN A 445 9.37 2.87 25.18
N THR A 446 8.82 2.02 24.33
CA THR A 446 9.49 1.44 23.16
C THR A 446 8.73 1.88 21.92
N CYS A 447 9.47 2.23 20.87
CA CYS A 447 8.87 2.56 19.58
C CYS A 447 8.36 1.28 18.90
N ALA A 448 7.04 1.21 18.70
CA ALA A 448 6.40 0.12 17.97
C ALA A 448 5.72 0.70 16.72
N THR A 449 6.40 0.60 15.58
CA THR A 449 5.88 1.01 14.26
C THR A 449 5.35 2.46 14.24
N GLY A 450 6.12 3.40 14.78
CA GLY A 450 5.79 4.84 14.73
C GLY A 450 4.91 5.38 15.86
N ILE A 451 4.58 4.57 16.88
CA ILE A 451 3.96 5.02 18.13
C ILE A 451 4.75 4.55 19.35
N CYS A 452 4.68 5.32 20.42
CA CYS A 452 5.34 5.03 21.69
C CYS A 452 4.46 4.18 22.58
N CYS A 453 4.89 2.94 22.84
CA CYS A 453 4.18 2.01 23.70
C CYS A 453 4.98 1.74 24.97
N PRO A 454 4.35 1.66 26.16
CA PRO A 454 5.03 1.21 27.37
C PRO A 454 5.79 -0.10 27.14
N ALA A 455 6.93 -0.27 27.80
CA ALA A 455 7.74 -1.49 27.67
C ALA A 455 6.89 -2.76 27.87
N GLY A 456 7.01 -3.71 26.93
CA GLY A 456 6.23 -4.96 26.92
C GLY A 456 4.86 -4.88 26.24
N GLN A 457 4.47 -3.73 25.69
CA GLN A 457 3.27 -3.58 24.87
C GLN A 457 3.60 -3.60 23.37
N VAL A 458 2.65 -4.05 22.55
CA VAL A 458 2.79 -4.12 21.08
C VAL A 458 1.86 -3.14 20.38
N ASN A 459 2.29 -2.55 19.26
CA ASN A 459 1.42 -1.73 18.41
C ASN A 459 0.44 -2.61 17.65
N CYS A 460 -0.84 -2.27 17.77
CA CYS A 460 -1.95 -2.83 17.04
C CYS A 460 -2.85 -1.72 16.51
N GLY A 461 -2.78 -1.48 15.20
CA GLY A 461 -3.64 -0.52 14.52
C GLY A 461 -3.48 0.92 14.99
N GLY A 462 -2.29 1.30 15.51
CA GLY A 462 -2.07 2.63 16.07
C GLY A 462 -2.34 2.73 17.57
N LYS A 463 -2.56 1.62 18.28
CA LYS A 463 -2.75 1.57 19.74
C LYS A 463 -1.84 0.53 20.39
N CYS A 464 -1.52 0.72 21.67
CA CYS A 464 -0.66 -0.21 22.41
C CYS A 464 -1.49 -1.26 23.15
N CYS A 465 -1.21 -2.55 22.93
CA CYS A 465 -1.84 -3.65 23.64
C CYS A 465 -1.08 -4.00 24.92
N GLY A 466 -1.77 -4.03 26.07
CA GLY A 466 -1.21 -4.41 27.36
C GLY A 466 -0.70 -5.87 27.42
N GLY A 467 0.24 -6.15 28.33
CA GLY A 467 0.76 -7.49 28.57
C GLY A 467 -0.36 -8.47 28.96
N GLY A 468 -0.56 -9.50 28.15
CA GLY A 468 -1.69 -10.45 28.24
C GLY A 468 -2.57 -10.45 26.98
N ASN A 469 -2.50 -9.39 26.18
CA ASN A 469 -3.17 -9.29 24.89
C ASN A 469 -2.17 -9.45 23.74
N THR A 470 -2.61 -10.09 22.66
CA THR A 470 -1.91 -10.18 21.38
C THR A 470 -2.60 -9.29 20.35
N CYS A 471 -1.83 -8.81 19.36
CA CYS A 471 -2.37 -8.06 18.25
C CYS A 471 -2.77 -9.02 17.12
N LEU A 472 -4.08 -9.16 16.89
CA LEU A 472 -4.59 -9.94 15.77
C LEU A 472 -4.89 -9.05 14.56
N GLN A 473 -4.46 -9.53 13.39
CA GLN A 473 -4.60 -8.85 12.09
C GLN A 473 -4.08 -7.41 12.06
N GLY A 474 -3.16 -7.05 12.97
CA GLY A 474 -2.64 -5.69 13.03
C GLY A 474 -3.66 -4.64 13.49
N GLN A 475 -4.84 -5.02 13.99
CA GLN A 475 -5.92 -4.09 14.36
C GLN A 475 -6.55 -4.34 15.74
N PHE A 476 -6.63 -5.60 16.19
CA PHE A 476 -7.36 -5.95 17.41
C PHE A 476 -6.43 -6.38 18.54
N CYS A 477 -6.44 -5.64 19.65
CA CYS A 477 -5.84 -6.07 20.91
C CYS A 477 -6.76 -7.06 21.62
N VAL A 478 -6.36 -8.31 21.71
CA VAL A 478 -7.24 -9.38 22.23
C VAL A 478 -6.48 -10.34 23.15
N PRO A 479 -7.11 -10.95 24.16
CA PRO A 479 -6.44 -11.95 25.00
C PRO A 479 -5.85 -13.11 24.20
N LEU A 480 -4.75 -13.68 24.69
CA LEU A 480 -4.09 -14.83 24.06
C LEU A 480 -5.09 -15.98 23.82
N GLY A 481 -5.08 -16.54 22.60
CA GLY A 481 -5.99 -17.60 22.18
C GLY A 481 -7.32 -17.12 21.60
N SER A 482 -7.60 -15.82 21.58
CA SER A 482 -8.75 -15.27 20.84
C SER A 482 -8.56 -15.40 19.32
N THR A 483 -9.65 -15.41 18.55
CA THR A 483 -9.65 -15.50 17.08
C THR A 483 -10.54 -14.42 16.47
N VAL A 484 -10.12 -13.80 15.36
CA VAL A 484 -10.93 -12.80 14.64
C VAL A 484 -11.97 -13.50 13.77
N CYS A 485 -13.22 -13.05 13.85
CA CYS A 485 -14.37 -13.57 13.14
C CYS A 485 -15.16 -12.42 12.48
N GLY A 486 -14.77 -12.06 11.26
CA GLY A 486 -15.30 -10.91 10.56
C GLY A 486 -14.92 -9.62 11.28
N ALA A 487 -15.93 -8.87 11.74
CA ALA A 487 -15.73 -7.64 12.53
C ALA A 487 -15.67 -7.90 14.06
N THR A 488 -15.84 -9.16 14.49
CA THR A 488 -15.93 -9.53 15.90
C THR A 488 -14.73 -10.37 16.32
N VAL A 489 -14.42 -10.41 17.62
CA VAL A 489 -13.36 -11.25 18.18
C VAL A 489 -13.98 -12.32 19.06
N CYS A 490 -13.70 -13.58 18.77
CA CYS A 490 -14.10 -14.72 19.58
C CYS A 490 -13.06 -14.95 20.67
N GLN A 491 -13.49 -14.91 21.93
CA GLN A 491 -12.63 -15.21 23.07
C GLN A 491 -12.46 -16.72 23.18
N SER A 492 -11.26 -17.21 23.49
CA SER A 492 -11.06 -18.63 23.78
C SER A 492 -12.01 -19.09 24.91
N PRO A 493 -12.72 -20.23 24.79
CA PRO A 493 -12.54 -21.29 23.78
C PRO A 493 -13.45 -21.18 22.55
N GLN A 494 -14.14 -20.06 22.33
CA GLN A 494 -15.07 -19.89 21.21
C GLN A 494 -14.34 -19.90 19.86
N GLN A 495 -14.99 -20.50 18.87
CA GLN A 495 -14.48 -20.65 17.50
C GLN A 495 -15.29 -19.80 16.52
N CYS A 496 -14.61 -19.25 15.52
CA CYS A 496 -15.27 -18.49 14.47
C CYS A 496 -16.03 -19.43 13.52
N ALA A 497 -17.32 -19.18 13.37
CA ALA A 497 -18.20 -19.97 12.54
C ALA A 497 -18.93 -19.06 11.53
N GLY A 498 -18.98 -19.49 10.26
CA GLY A 498 -19.57 -18.70 9.18
C GLY A 498 -18.86 -17.37 8.89
N GLY A 499 -17.64 -17.17 9.40
CA GLY A 499 -16.83 -15.97 9.15
C GLY A 499 -17.28 -14.71 9.88
N ALA A 500 -18.32 -14.76 10.72
CA ALA A 500 -18.85 -13.58 11.42
C ALA A 500 -19.35 -13.84 12.85
N VAL A 501 -19.58 -15.09 13.26
CA VAL A 501 -20.22 -15.43 14.53
C VAL A 501 -19.31 -16.31 15.39
N CYS A 502 -19.26 -16.01 16.69
CA CYS A 502 -18.52 -16.79 17.67
C CYS A 502 -19.40 -17.88 18.25
N CYS A 503 -19.00 -19.14 18.05
CA CYS A 503 -19.71 -20.30 18.57
C CYS A 503 -18.86 -21.02 19.61
N ASP A 504 -19.50 -21.57 20.64
CA ASP A 504 -18.82 -22.41 21.61
C ASP A 504 -18.27 -23.70 20.93
N PRO A 505 -17.25 -24.35 21.51
CA PRO A 505 -16.78 -25.63 21.02
C PRO A 505 -17.91 -26.65 20.85
N GLY A 506 -17.99 -27.28 19.68
CA GLY A 506 -19.02 -28.28 19.36
C GLY A 506 -20.37 -27.73 18.90
N ALA A 507 -20.57 -26.40 18.92
CA ALA A 507 -21.71 -25.76 18.26
C ALA A 507 -21.49 -25.68 16.74
N SER A 508 -22.57 -25.83 15.96
CA SER A 508 -22.54 -25.77 14.48
C SER A 508 -23.12 -24.45 13.98
N PHE A 509 -22.51 -23.82 12.97
CA PHE A 509 -23.05 -22.60 12.37
C PHE A 509 -24.27 -22.90 11.50
N CYS A 510 -25.35 -22.12 11.68
CA CYS A 510 -26.58 -22.23 10.92
C CYS A 510 -27.24 -20.86 10.73
N ALA A 511 -27.32 -20.42 9.47
CA ALA A 511 -28.04 -19.21 9.06
C ALA A 511 -27.74 -17.95 9.90
N GLY A 512 -26.47 -17.73 10.26
CA GLY A 512 -26.06 -16.57 11.07
C GLY A 512 -26.16 -16.77 12.57
N THR A 513 -26.47 -17.98 13.05
CA THR A 513 -26.53 -18.31 14.49
C THR A 513 -25.80 -19.62 14.79
N CYS A 514 -25.48 -19.86 16.06
CA CYS A 514 -24.84 -21.10 16.51
C CYS A 514 -25.90 -22.08 17.03
N CYS A 515 -25.97 -23.27 16.45
CA CYS A 515 -26.74 -24.36 17.01
C CYS A 515 -26.06 -24.90 18.28
N PRO A 516 -26.83 -25.19 19.35
CA PRO A 516 -26.29 -25.85 20.54
C PRO A 516 -25.51 -27.12 20.20
N SER A 517 -24.53 -27.46 21.05
CA SER A 517 -23.71 -28.66 20.87
C SER A 517 -24.57 -29.91 20.70
N GLY A 518 -24.26 -30.72 19.68
CA GLY A 518 -25.01 -31.94 19.35
C GLY A 518 -26.18 -31.74 18.37
N ASN A 519 -26.58 -30.49 18.09
CA ASN A 519 -27.54 -30.20 17.03
C ASN A 519 -26.83 -30.05 15.67
N THR A 520 -27.48 -30.46 14.58
CA THR A 520 -26.99 -30.32 13.21
C THR A 520 -27.75 -29.21 12.47
N CYS A 521 -27.05 -28.46 11.62
CA CYS A 521 -27.70 -27.48 10.74
C CYS A 521 -28.19 -28.18 9.47
N SER A 522 -29.48 -28.04 9.17
CA SER A 522 -30.05 -28.43 7.87
C SER A 522 -31.01 -27.34 7.43
N GLN A 523 -31.00 -26.98 6.13
CA GLN A 523 -31.83 -25.92 5.53
C GLN A 523 -32.04 -24.70 6.44
N ASN A 524 -30.96 -24.13 6.99
CA ASN A 524 -31.00 -22.93 7.84
C ASN A 524 -31.70 -23.10 9.21
N GLN A 525 -31.94 -24.33 9.67
CA GLN A 525 -32.52 -24.63 11.00
C GLN A 525 -31.63 -25.60 11.80
N CYS A 526 -31.59 -25.38 13.11
CA CYS A 526 -30.88 -26.26 14.05
C CYS A 526 -31.76 -27.45 14.42
N LEU A 527 -31.34 -28.66 14.05
CA LEU A 527 -32.03 -29.90 14.32
C LEU A 527 -31.37 -30.67 15.46
N GLN A 528 -32.17 -31.17 16.40
CA GLN A 528 -31.68 -32.15 17.36
C GLN A 528 -31.45 -33.51 16.68
N PRO A 529 -30.59 -34.37 17.22
CA PRO A 529 -30.41 -35.73 16.72
C PRO A 529 -31.76 -36.46 16.59
N GLY A 530 -32.02 -37.02 15.40
CA GLY A 530 -33.28 -37.71 15.09
C GLY A 530 -34.42 -36.83 14.60
N GLN A 531 -34.24 -35.50 14.51
CA GLN A 531 -35.15 -34.61 13.81
C GLN A 531 -34.80 -34.50 12.33
N SER A 532 -35.79 -34.23 11.48
CA SER A 532 -35.62 -34.04 10.05
C SER A 532 -36.50 -32.90 9.52
N ILE A 533 -36.10 -32.25 8.43
CA ILE A 533 -36.89 -31.17 7.82
C ILE A 533 -37.86 -31.76 6.81
N CYS A 534 -39.11 -31.30 6.87
CA CYS A 534 -40.17 -31.66 5.97
C CYS A 534 -40.93 -30.42 5.51
N GLY A 535 -40.78 -30.07 4.24
CA GLY A 535 -41.23 -28.79 3.71
C GLY A 535 -40.60 -27.64 4.49
N GLY A 536 -41.44 -26.84 5.17
CA GLY A 536 -41.00 -25.72 6.02
C GLY A 536 -40.97 -26.03 7.53
N SER A 537 -41.23 -27.27 7.96
CA SER A 537 -41.33 -27.66 9.37
C SER A 537 -40.30 -28.72 9.76
N VAL A 538 -40.03 -28.85 11.06
CA VAL A 538 -39.15 -29.88 11.63
C VAL A 538 -39.98 -31.02 12.20
N CYS A 539 -39.73 -32.24 11.74
CA CYS A 539 -40.30 -33.45 12.30
C CYS A 539 -39.58 -33.82 13.60
N SER A 540 -40.38 -34.17 14.62
CA SER A 540 -39.86 -34.64 15.91
C SER A 540 -39.20 -36.01 15.77
N GLN A 541 -38.44 -36.42 16.78
CA GLN A 541 -37.81 -37.73 16.81
C GLN A 541 -38.87 -38.85 16.64
N GLY A 542 -38.64 -39.75 15.70
CA GLY A 542 -39.56 -40.86 15.38
C GLY A 542 -40.58 -40.58 14.27
N GLN A 543 -40.63 -39.33 13.78
CA GLN A 543 -41.45 -38.97 12.62
C GLN A 543 -40.62 -38.97 11.33
N THR A 544 -41.24 -39.38 10.23
CA THR A 544 -40.66 -39.40 8.88
C THR A 544 -41.38 -38.38 8.01
N CYS A 545 -40.61 -37.68 7.16
CA CYS A 545 -41.18 -36.76 6.19
C CYS A 545 -41.82 -37.54 5.05
N GLN A 546 -43.14 -37.46 4.95
CA GLN A 546 -43.92 -38.13 3.93
C GLN A 546 -44.46 -37.12 2.92
N GLY A 547 -44.34 -37.44 1.63
CA GLY A 547 -44.74 -36.56 0.54
C GLY A 547 -43.97 -35.22 0.47
N GLY A 548 -42.86 -35.10 1.22
CA GLY A 548 -42.02 -33.89 1.25
C GLY A 548 -42.60 -32.70 2.01
N VAL A 549 -43.79 -32.82 2.61
CA VAL A 549 -44.52 -31.69 3.22
C VAL A 549 -45.08 -31.92 4.62
N VAL A 550 -45.25 -33.18 5.05
CA VAL A 550 -45.86 -33.51 6.34
C VAL A 550 -45.04 -34.53 7.14
N CYS A 551 -44.95 -34.30 8.45
CA CYS A 551 -44.33 -35.21 9.41
C CYS A 551 -45.34 -36.28 9.87
N CYS A 552 -45.07 -37.53 9.54
CA CYS A 552 -45.88 -38.67 9.93
C CYS A 552 -45.11 -39.57 10.89
N ASP A 553 -45.77 -40.21 11.84
CA ASP A 553 -45.16 -41.28 12.62
C ASP A 553 -44.66 -42.39 11.68
N ALA A 554 -43.61 -43.12 12.05
CA ALA A 554 -42.99 -44.13 11.19
C ALA A 554 -43.93 -45.24 10.68
N SER A 555 -45.10 -45.42 11.29
CA SER A 555 -46.13 -46.41 10.90
C SER A 555 -47.36 -45.80 10.21
N ALA A 556 -47.39 -44.49 10.00
CA ALA A 556 -48.49 -43.79 9.35
C ALA A 556 -48.32 -43.78 7.83
N THR A 557 -49.44 -43.90 7.11
CA THR A 557 -49.45 -43.88 5.64
C THR A 557 -49.75 -42.47 5.13
N PHE A 558 -48.99 -41.98 4.16
CA PHE A 558 -49.26 -40.70 3.49
C PHE A 558 -50.53 -40.76 2.66
N CYS A 559 -51.45 -39.82 2.85
CA CYS A 559 -52.70 -39.76 2.11
C CYS A 559 -53.24 -38.33 2.02
N ASN A 560 -53.54 -37.86 0.81
CA ASN A 560 -54.13 -36.54 0.55
C ASN A 560 -53.45 -35.38 1.31
N ASN A 561 -52.11 -35.29 1.24
CA ASN A 561 -51.30 -34.29 1.94
C ASN A 561 -51.38 -34.36 3.48
N GLY A 562 -51.75 -35.50 4.05
CA GLY A 562 -51.76 -35.76 5.49
C GLY A 562 -51.30 -37.18 5.84
N CYS A 563 -51.33 -37.50 7.14
CA CYS A 563 -50.99 -38.83 7.65
C CYS A 563 -52.24 -39.57 8.09
N CYS A 564 -52.40 -40.80 7.67
CA CYS A 564 -53.37 -41.70 8.27
C CYS A 564 -52.89 -42.20 9.63
N ALA A 565 -53.80 -42.44 10.57
CA ALA A 565 -53.47 -43.11 11.83
C ALA A 565 -52.79 -44.46 11.57
N SER A 566 -51.94 -44.89 12.50
CA SER A 566 -51.25 -46.19 12.41
C SER A 566 -52.24 -47.34 12.16
N GLY A 567 -51.92 -48.20 11.19
CA GLY A 567 -52.79 -49.31 10.77
C GLY A 567 -53.82 -48.97 9.69
N ASN A 568 -53.90 -47.70 9.26
CA ASN A 568 -54.73 -47.31 8.11
C ASN A 568 -53.88 -47.21 6.82
N VAL A 569 -54.50 -47.54 5.68
CA VAL A 569 -53.95 -47.45 4.33
C VAL A 569 -54.63 -46.33 3.55
N CYS A 570 -53.91 -45.74 2.59
CA CYS A 570 -54.49 -44.74 1.69
C CYS A 570 -55.13 -45.42 0.48
N ILE A 571 -56.43 -45.25 0.32
CA ILE A 571 -57.18 -45.75 -0.84
C ILE A 571 -58.00 -44.61 -1.40
N ASN A 572 -57.86 -44.29 -2.69
CA ASN A 572 -58.55 -43.19 -3.36
C ASN A 572 -58.42 -41.85 -2.61
N ASN A 573 -57.24 -41.53 -2.08
CA ASN A 573 -56.97 -40.32 -1.30
C ASN A 573 -57.74 -40.23 0.04
N VAL A 574 -58.23 -41.35 0.57
CA VAL A 574 -58.89 -41.42 1.88
C VAL A 574 -58.20 -42.45 2.77
N CYS A 575 -58.00 -42.09 4.03
CA CYS A 575 -57.48 -43.00 5.05
C CYS A 575 -58.52 -44.05 5.43
N ALA A 576 -58.22 -45.32 5.20
CA ALA A 576 -59.10 -46.44 5.49
C ALA A 576 -58.41 -47.49 6.36
N PRO A 577 -59.11 -48.19 7.27
CA PRO A 577 -58.54 -49.31 8.01
C PRO A 577 -57.97 -50.39 7.08
N LEU A 578 -56.90 -51.06 7.52
CA LEU A 578 -56.33 -52.22 6.82
C LEU A 578 -57.43 -53.25 6.50
N GLY A 579 -57.52 -53.70 5.24
CA GLY A 579 -58.56 -54.62 4.78
C GLY A 579 -59.80 -53.95 4.18
N SER A 580 -59.86 -52.62 4.14
CA SER A 580 -60.87 -51.90 3.36
C SER A 580 -60.64 -52.07 1.86
N THR A 581 -61.71 -52.15 1.05
CA THR A 581 -61.61 -52.34 -0.41
C THR A 581 -62.16 -51.13 -1.15
N ALA A 582 -61.45 -50.67 -2.18
CA ALA A 582 -61.93 -49.59 -3.06
C ALA A 582 -63.18 -50.05 -3.83
N CYS A 583 -64.24 -49.23 -3.84
CA CYS A 583 -65.42 -49.46 -4.66
C CYS A 583 -65.88 -48.16 -5.32
N GLY A 584 -65.40 -47.90 -6.54
CA GLY A 584 -65.63 -46.62 -7.20
C GLY A 584 -65.06 -45.46 -6.38
N THR A 585 -65.91 -44.51 -6.01
CA THR A 585 -65.59 -43.37 -5.12
C THR A 585 -65.78 -43.67 -3.63
N THR A 586 -66.30 -44.86 -3.28
CA THR A 586 -66.60 -45.26 -1.91
C THR A 586 -65.60 -46.30 -1.41
N LEU A 587 -65.43 -46.37 -0.09
CA LEU A 587 -64.59 -47.36 0.60
C LEU A 587 -65.46 -48.35 1.35
N CYS A 588 -65.28 -49.64 1.03
CA CYS A 588 -65.98 -50.71 1.74
C CYS A 588 -65.24 -51.04 3.04
N PRO A 589 -65.94 -51.08 4.20
CA PRO A 589 -65.36 -51.49 5.47
C PRO A 589 -64.75 -52.89 5.42
N VAL A 590 -63.88 -53.18 6.39
CA VAL A 590 -63.37 -54.53 6.62
C VAL A 590 -64.57 -55.48 6.80
N ASN A 591 -64.64 -56.55 6.00
CA ASN A 591 -65.76 -57.50 5.84
C ASN A 591 -66.83 -57.13 4.79
N GLN A 592 -66.61 -56.12 3.95
CA GLN A 592 -67.45 -55.88 2.78
C GLN A 592 -66.62 -55.87 1.49
N PHE A 593 -67.26 -56.32 0.40
CA PHE A 593 -66.67 -56.44 -0.94
C PHE A 593 -67.33 -55.44 -1.88
N CYS A 594 -66.59 -54.96 -2.88
CA CYS A 594 -67.17 -54.08 -3.88
C CYS A 594 -68.13 -54.89 -4.77
N GLY A 595 -69.45 -54.68 -4.57
CA GLY A 595 -70.48 -55.33 -5.37
C GLY A 595 -70.69 -54.64 -6.72
N ASP A 596 -70.53 -53.32 -6.76
CA ASP A 596 -70.61 -52.52 -7.99
C ASP A 596 -69.69 -51.28 -7.93
N PRO A 597 -68.57 -51.25 -8.69
CA PRO A 597 -67.63 -50.14 -8.68
C PRO A 597 -68.17 -48.87 -9.36
N GLN A 598 -69.25 -48.93 -10.14
CA GLN A 598 -69.82 -47.73 -10.77
C GLN A 598 -70.65 -46.91 -9.79
N THR A 599 -71.31 -47.58 -8.84
CA THR A 599 -72.19 -46.93 -7.85
C THR A 599 -71.58 -46.87 -6.46
N GLY A 600 -70.49 -47.60 -6.21
CA GLY A 600 -69.77 -47.61 -4.95
C GLY A 600 -70.42 -48.50 -3.87
N THR A 601 -71.19 -49.48 -4.30
CA THR A 601 -71.98 -50.31 -3.39
C THR A 601 -71.17 -51.45 -2.79
N CYS A 602 -71.15 -51.49 -1.47
CA CYS A 602 -70.44 -52.47 -0.66
C CYS A 602 -71.37 -53.58 -0.16
N CYS A 603 -71.01 -54.83 -0.43
CA CYS A 603 -71.80 -56.01 -0.11
C CYS A 603 -71.11 -56.88 0.94
N GLN A 604 -71.88 -57.55 1.80
CA GLN A 604 -71.31 -58.29 2.93
C GLN A 604 -70.67 -59.63 2.54
N ASN A 605 -71.09 -60.23 1.43
CA ASN A 605 -70.57 -61.51 0.97
C ASN A 605 -69.91 -61.38 -0.40
N GLN A 606 -68.80 -62.09 -0.61
CA GLN A 606 -68.08 -62.13 -1.90
C GLN A 606 -68.94 -62.62 -3.06
N ASN A 607 -70.01 -63.36 -2.76
CA ASN A 607 -70.93 -63.92 -3.76
C ASN A 607 -72.11 -62.99 -4.08
N GLN A 608 -72.20 -61.81 -3.46
CA GLN A 608 -73.26 -60.85 -3.75
C GLN A 608 -72.83 -59.92 -4.88
N VAL A 609 -73.72 -59.75 -5.86
CA VAL A 609 -73.55 -58.76 -6.93
C VAL A 609 -74.22 -57.45 -6.48
N GLY A 610 -73.51 -56.33 -6.60
CA GLY A 610 -74.09 -55.01 -6.39
C GLY A 610 -75.03 -54.66 -7.55
N CYS A 611 -76.19 -54.12 -7.20
CA CYS A 611 -77.16 -53.60 -8.16
C CYS A 611 -77.57 -52.20 -7.74
N PHE A 612 -76.88 -51.20 -8.31
CA PHE A 612 -76.96 -49.83 -7.82
C PHE A 612 -76.80 -49.81 -6.30
N ASN A 613 -77.67 -49.14 -5.54
CA ASN A 613 -77.54 -48.95 -4.09
C ASN A 613 -77.92 -50.19 -3.25
N THR A 614 -78.12 -51.37 -3.86
CA THR A 614 -78.55 -52.59 -3.15
C THR A 614 -77.68 -53.78 -3.51
N CYS A 615 -77.45 -54.67 -2.54
CA CYS A 615 -76.75 -55.94 -2.76
C CYS A 615 -77.77 -57.06 -2.96
N CYS A 616 -77.56 -57.88 -3.99
CA CYS A 616 -78.44 -59.01 -4.23
C CYS A 616 -78.19 -60.11 -3.19
N ASN A 617 -79.26 -60.55 -2.51
CA ASN A 617 -79.14 -61.37 -1.31
C ASN A 617 -78.79 -62.84 -1.58
N THR A 618 -79.00 -63.33 -2.80
CA THR A 618 -78.71 -64.73 -3.17
C THR A 618 -77.64 -64.81 -4.25
N PRO A 619 -76.76 -65.84 -4.24
CA PRO A 619 -75.77 -66.05 -5.29
C PRO A 619 -76.37 -66.28 -6.68
N GLN A 620 -77.67 -66.55 -6.75
CA GLN A 620 -78.41 -66.75 -7.99
C GLN A 620 -78.94 -65.43 -8.55
N GLN A 621 -78.91 -64.32 -7.82
CA GLN A 621 -79.43 -63.05 -8.33
C GLN A 621 -78.41 -62.33 -9.22
N VAL A 622 -78.89 -61.77 -10.32
CA VAL A 622 -78.12 -60.86 -11.18
C VAL A 622 -78.78 -59.49 -11.17
N CYS A 623 -77.98 -58.42 -11.34
CA CYS A 623 -78.51 -57.07 -11.48
C CYS A 623 -79.13 -56.88 -12.87
N ASN A 624 -80.43 -56.58 -12.93
CA ASN A 624 -81.05 -56.15 -14.17
C ASN A 624 -80.69 -54.67 -14.42
N GLN A 625 -79.91 -54.44 -15.47
CA GLN A 625 -79.36 -53.12 -15.82
C GLN A 625 -80.45 -52.10 -16.17
N PHE A 626 -81.63 -52.55 -16.62
CA PHE A 626 -82.75 -51.70 -17.00
C PHE A 626 -83.62 -51.32 -15.81
N THR A 627 -83.94 -52.28 -14.94
CA THR A 627 -84.83 -52.05 -13.80
C THR A 627 -84.11 -51.64 -12.53
N ARG A 628 -82.77 -51.79 -12.49
CA ARG A 628 -81.92 -51.55 -11.31
C ARG A 628 -82.32 -52.41 -10.10
N GLN A 629 -82.87 -53.59 -10.35
CA GLN A 629 -83.31 -54.54 -9.31
C GLN A 629 -82.59 -55.88 -9.45
N CYS A 630 -82.40 -56.54 -8.31
CA CYS A 630 -81.90 -57.91 -8.24
C CYS A 630 -82.97 -58.89 -8.71
N VAL A 631 -82.67 -59.72 -9.70
CA VAL A 631 -83.57 -60.73 -10.24
C VAL A 631 -82.92 -62.10 -10.17
N ASP A 632 -83.67 -63.13 -9.72
CA ASP A 632 -83.14 -64.50 -9.64
C ASP A 632 -82.87 -65.04 -11.05
N ARG A 633 -81.65 -65.52 -11.28
CA ARG A 633 -81.21 -66.19 -12.53
C ARG A 633 -82.07 -67.43 -12.86
N ILE A 634 -82.78 -67.99 -11.88
CA ILE A 634 -83.60 -69.21 -12.02
C ILE A 634 -85.10 -68.92 -12.21
N ASN A 635 -85.63 -67.74 -11.83
CA ASN A 635 -87.05 -67.42 -12.10
C ASN A 635 -87.33 -66.93 -13.53
N THR A 636 -86.31 -66.93 -14.39
CA THR A 636 -86.47 -66.99 -15.85
C THR A 636 -86.58 -68.44 -16.36
N ALA A 637 -87.03 -69.38 -15.54
CA ALA A 637 -87.49 -70.68 -16.00
C ALA A 637 -88.82 -70.50 -16.73
N CYS A 638 -88.74 -69.99 -17.96
CA CYS A 638 -89.87 -70.00 -18.86
C CYS A 638 -90.35 -71.45 -19.01
N THR A 639 -91.62 -71.69 -18.71
CA THR A 639 -92.18 -73.04 -18.67
C THR A 639 -92.10 -73.70 -20.05
N GLY A 640 -91.51 -74.89 -20.13
CA GLY A 640 -91.58 -75.83 -21.26
C GLY A 640 -91.43 -75.22 -22.66
N GLY A 641 -90.18 -74.98 -23.11
CA GLY A 641 -89.85 -74.63 -24.51
C GLY A 641 -89.82 -73.14 -24.83
N GLN A 642 -90.04 -72.28 -23.84
CA GLN A 642 -89.99 -70.83 -23.99
C GLN A 642 -88.57 -70.26 -23.80
N THR A 643 -88.23 -69.17 -24.50
CA THR A 643 -86.92 -68.50 -24.39
C THR A 643 -87.10 -67.12 -23.76
N TRP A 644 -86.37 -66.81 -22.69
CA TRP A 644 -86.43 -65.49 -22.05
C TRP A 644 -85.88 -64.39 -22.98
N CYS A 645 -86.60 -63.28 -23.13
CA CYS A 645 -86.15 -62.14 -23.92
C CYS A 645 -85.84 -60.94 -23.02
N PRO A 646 -84.56 -60.64 -22.73
CA PRO A 646 -84.17 -59.60 -21.79
C PRO A 646 -84.72 -58.21 -22.12
N GLY A 647 -84.76 -57.84 -23.41
CA GLY A 647 -85.25 -56.51 -23.81
C GLY A 647 -86.78 -56.36 -23.76
N ALA A 648 -87.52 -57.47 -23.72
CA ALA A 648 -88.98 -57.47 -23.58
C ALA A 648 -89.45 -57.74 -22.14
N ASN A 649 -88.54 -58.18 -21.26
CA ASN A 649 -88.81 -58.63 -19.90
C ASN A 649 -89.94 -59.67 -19.80
N GLN A 650 -90.04 -60.57 -20.78
CA GLN A 650 -91.05 -61.63 -20.85
C GLN A 650 -90.48 -62.92 -21.46
N CYS A 651 -91.10 -64.05 -21.13
CA CYS A 651 -90.81 -65.34 -21.75
C CYS A 651 -91.46 -65.43 -23.13
N CYS A 652 -90.65 -65.60 -24.17
CA CYS A 652 -91.17 -65.83 -25.50
C CYS A 652 -91.75 -67.23 -25.62
N SER A 653 -92.99 -67.33 -26.10
CA SER A 653 -93.65 -68.60 -26.41
C SER A 653 -92.76 -69.51 -27.27
N ALA A 654 -92.91 -70.83 -27.13
CA ALA A 654 -92.12 -71.80 -27.89
C ALA A 654 -92.21 -71.53 -29.41
N GLY A 655 -91.05 -71.37 -30.07
CA GLY A 655 -90.93 -71.00 -31.50
C GLY A 655 -90.64 -69.52 -31.78
N LEU A 656 -90.69 -68.65 -30.76
CA LEU A 656 -90.27 -67.26 -30.86
C LEU A 656 -88.82 -67.09 -30.36
N VAL A 657 -88.03 -66.27 -31.04
CA VAL A 657 -86.67 -65.87 -30.64
C VAL A 657 -86.65 -64.42 -30.18
N CYS A 658 -85.75 -64.09 -29.25
CA CYS A 658 -85.58 -62.71 -28.81
C CYS A 658 -84.74 -61.95 -29.82
N ALA A 659 -85.34 -60.99 -30.53
CA ALA A 659 -84.63 -60.06 -31.40
C ALA A 659 -85.02 -58.63 -31.03
N VAL A 660 -84.01 -57.78 -30.79
CA VAL A 660 -84.17 -56.34 -30.54
C VAL A 660 -85.20 -56.00 -29.45
N GLY A 661 -85.23 -56.79 -28.38
CA GLY A 661 -86.11 -56.54 -27.23
C GLY A 661 -87.59 -56.86 -27.44
N ALA A 662 -87.93 -57.67 -28.44
CA ALA A 662 -89.25 -58.26 -28.60
C ALA A 662 -89.17 -59.76 -28.90
N CYS A 663 -90.23 -60.50 -28.57
CA CYS A 663 -90.40 -61.89 -28.96
C CYS A 663 -90.92 -61.95 -30.40
N VAL A 664 -90.09 -62.40 -31.34
CA VAL A 664 -90.45 -62.47 -32.77
C VAL A 664 -90.43 -63.90 -33.26
N ALA A 665 -91.28 -64.22 -34.24
CA ALA A 665 -91.35 -65.57 -34.79
C ALA A 665 -90.05 -65.93 -35.51
N GLY A 666 -89.49 -67.12 -35.22
CA GLY A 666 -88.23 -67.57 -35.82
C GLY A 666 -88.27 -67.68 -37.36
N SER A 667 -89.45 -67.67 -37.97
CA SER A 667 -89.66 -67.77 -39.43
C SER A 667 -89.54 -66.45 -40.18
N THR A 668 -89.41 -65.29 -39.51
CA THR A 668 -89.36 -63.97 -40.17
C THR A 668 -87.98 -63.32 -40.20
N LEU A 669 -86.90 -64.04 -39.88
CA LEU A 669 -85.54 -63.51 -40.00
C LEU A 669 -84.95 -63.86 -41.38
N PRO A 670 -84.77 -62.90 -42.30
CA PRO A 670 -84.09 -63.14 -43.56
C PRO A 670 -82.58 -63.11 -43.32
N GLY A 671 -81.92 -64.25 -43.53
CA GLY A 671 -80.51 -64.30 -43.94
C GLY A 671 -79.44 -64.33 -42.84
N ASP A 672 -78.84 -65.53 -42.71
CA ASP A 672 -77.45 -65.84 -42.36
C ASP A 672 -77.00 -65.76 -40.87
N PRO A 673 -76.66 -66.91 -40.22
CA PRO A 673 -76.25 -66.96 -38.83
C PRO A 673 -74.72 -66.88 -38.70
N ARG A 674 -74.23 -65.83 -38.03
CA ARG A 674 -72.93 -65.91 -37.34
C ARG A 674 -73.12 -65.49 -35.87
N PRO A 675 -72.77 -66.34 -34.90
CA PRO A 675 -72.91 -66.00 -33.50
C PRO A 675 -71.80 -65.03 -33.09
N VAL A 676 -72.14 -63.76 -32.85
CA VAL A 676 -71.26 -62.83 -32.13
C VAL A 676 -71.41 -63.13 -30.64
N PHE A 677 -70.72 -64.16 -30.16
CA PHE A 677 -70.36 -64.22 -28.75
C PHE A 677 -69.30 -63.16 -28.50
N GLY A 678 -69.76 -61.98 -28.04
CA GLY A 678 -68.89 -60.94 -27.50
C GLY A 678 -68.17 -61.45 -26.26
N ARG A 679 -66.99 -62.02 -26.48
CA ARG A 679 -65.98 -62.36 -25.48
C ARG A 679 -65.57 -61.06 -24.76
N ARG A 680 -66.23 -60.72 -23.65
CA ARG A 680 -65.75 -59.64 -22.77
C ARG A 680 -64.55 -60.16 -21.99
N LEU A 681 -63.42 -59.55 -22.30
CA LEU A 681 -62.09 -59.81 -21.78
C LEU A 681 -62.05 -59.84 -20.24
N LEU A 682 -61.53 -60.94 -19.71
CA LEU A 682 -60.72 -60.91 -18.49
C LEU A 682 -59.50 -60.03 -18.79
N VAL A 683 -59.43 -58.85 -18.18
CA VAL A 683 -58.18 -58.09 -18.09
C VAL A 683 -57.52 -58.48 -16.78
N SER A 684 -56.49 -59.30 -16.89
CA SER A 684 -55.54 -59.62 -15.84
C SER A 684 -54.36 -58.64 -15.90
N HIS A 685 -53.99 -58.10 -14.73
CA HIS A 685 -52.73 -57.47 -14.33
C HIS A 685 -52.26 -56.14 -14.96
N ALA A 686 -52.03 -55.17 -14.09
CA ALA A 686 -50.79 -54.40 -14.05
C ALA A 686 -50.43 -54.11 -12.58
N GLU A 687 -49.63 -54.99 -11.97
CA GLU A 687 -48.73 -54.63 -10.88
C GLU A 687 -47.42 -54.20 -11.54
N GLN A 688 -47.02 -52.95 -11.33
CA GLN A 688 -45.64 -52.50 -11.39
C GLN A 688 -45.26 -52.14 -9.96
N TYR A 689 -44.30 -52.87 -9.40
CA TYR A 689 -43.32 -52.33 -8.47
C TYR A 689 -42.14 -51.81 -9.29
#